data_AF-A0AAD0AZI2-F1
#
_entry.id   AF-A0AAD0AZI2-F1
#
_cell.length_a   1.000
_cell.length_b   1.000
_cell.length_c   1.000
_cell.angle_alpha   90.00
_cell.angle_beta   90.00
_cell.angle_gamma   90.00
#
_symmetry.space_group_name_H-M   'P 1'
#
loop_
_entity.id
_entity.type
_entity.pdbx_description
1 polymer ?
#
loop_
_entity_poly.entity_id
_entity_poly.type
_entity_poly.pdbx_seq_one_letter_code
_entity_poly.pdbx_strand_id
1 'polypeptide(L)'
;MTEHLLDQPKTAQPVTLPAFSGAILGLQGDVLHGWAMDNTQPENRPVIEIFIDGVSVALARADQYEPNAPAGDQYHGFAVQLRQRWLDDARLITGYIANQSFELEGQLSLPADPSDDSASIASQVWHTGGLRVGGWCWDPKAPDRHVEITVREGDHVVGRAVCNEHNQALAYRATSDHGFAIDLPWELADGNVHVLEIVNDLGQQLAGSPIRLCCWPEGVEGLLQKLDPSHDAATLALLTEVAKEQTMRLPKSVGWDHYAQWFEAFQRLDTLPVPQLQGNLGVLLLSDGDVALEQISLRSLNACQTSVRALAISTPSNLLPALAELFEDGCDRFLPLWAGDRLASLALPHLSALLDDGSAWAFADCDRDGQLGERSLPWLKPVWDIDLFIGADIFTPGAIFGADIVKQALAMLTAREANKVINWHDLTAGIALATQRSGALVAHLPRVLYHRGASAPESPERAQPSAQRQRALEWLSGKLAPGATVSQVADYPALLRAHWPLPAQLPRVSLIVPTRDQYKLLHTCIEGLLNDTDYDNLEIIVVDNQSTDPKTIQYLSELNARGVKVLPHPYPFNYSTINNRAANLATGELIGLVNNDIEVIDSGWLKQMVSQALRPGVGAVGAKLLWPNKMVQHGGVVVGINGLAAHSGNTLDQRDAGYLGMNQLTRRQSAVTAACLLLRKTVFDTLGGLDERAFPVAFNDVDFCLRIEKLGLHNIWTASALLIHAESASRGKDVSPEKMARAQREQQLFRGRWSNFYTDPYYHPALSLDYLSGPYGGLSLPPESKICTSRKAPADYQDARPITSASI
;
A
#
# COMPACT_ATOMS: atom_id res chain seq x y z
N MET A 1 -7.21 -40.65 -70.59
CA MET A 1 -8.63 -40.22 -70.63
C MET A 1 -8.81 -39.24 -69.49
N THR A 2 -8.90 -37.93 -69.67
CA THR A 2 -9.15 -37.15 -70.88
C THR A 2 -8.62 -35.73 -70.62
N GLU A 3 -7.94 -35.16 -71.61
CA GLU A 3 -7.78 -33.72 -71.76
C GLU A 3 -9.15 -33.06 -71.93
N HIS A 4 -9.41 -31.97 -71.22
CA HIS A 4 -9.91 -30.69 -71.74
C HIS A 4 -10.49 -29.87 -70.59
N LEU A 5 -9.84 -28.76 -70.27
CA LEU A 5 -10.46 -27.43 -70.18
C LEU A 5 -9.39 -26.44 -69.68
N LEU A 6 -8.52 -26.06 -70.62
CA LEU A 6 -7.85 -24.77 -70.62
C LEU A 6 -8.61 -23.90 -71.63
N ASP A 7 -9.36 -22.94 -71.11
CA ASP A 7 -9.58 -21.64 -71.75
C ASP A 7 -9.84 -20.63 -70.63
N GLN A 8 -8.94 -19.66 -70.49
CA GLN A 8 -9.04 -18.55 -69.52
C GLN A 8 -10.05 -17.50 -70.02
N PRO A 9 -10.47 -16.54 -69.17
CA PRO A 9 -9.62 -15.36 -68.97
C PRO A 9 -9.37 -15.02 -67.50
N LYS A 10 -8.14 -14.56 -67.25
CA LYS A 10 -7.74 -13.75 -66.08
C LYS A 10 -8.70 -12.57 -65.90
N THR A 11 -9.16 -12.33 -64.67
CA THR A 11 -8.86 -11.13 -63.87
C THR A 11 -9.72 -11.13 -62.60
N ALA A 12 -9.09 -11.40 -61.46
CA ALA A 12 -9.48 -10.77 -60.21
C ALA A 12 -8.17 -10.29 -59.58
N GLN A 13 -7.98 -8.98 -59.53
CA GLN A 13 -6.96 -8.41 -58.65
C GLN A 13 -7.26 -8.93 -57.22
N PRO A 14 -6.27 -9.36 -56.44
CA PRO A 14 -6.50 -9.62 -55.04
C PRO A 14 -6.94 -8.29 -54.41
N VAL A 15 -8.19 -8.24 -53.94
CA VAL A 15 -8.66 -7.14 -53.10
C VAL A 15 -7.72 -7.15 -51.89
N THR A 16 -6.86 -6.14 -51.82
CA THR A 16 -6.00 -5.91 -50.66
C THR A 16 -6.95 -5.43 -49.57
N LEU A 17 -7.33 -6.30 -48.65
CA LEU A 17 -8.06 -5.86 -47.46
C LEU A 17 -7.18 -4.84 -46.73
N PRO A 18 -7.74 -3.70 -46.28
CA PRO A 18 -6.98 -2.75 -45.48
C PRO A 18 -6.42 -3.46 -44.24
N ALA A 19 -5.22 -3.06 -43.79
CA ALA A 19 -4.57 -3.67 -42.62
C ALA A 19 -5.42 -3.53 -41.35
N PHE A 20 -6.27 -2.52 -41.28
CA PHE A 20 -7.19 -2.27 -40.17
C PHE A 20 -8.63 -2.17 -40.68
N SER A 21 -9.57 -2.45 -39.79
CA SER A 21 -10.99 -2.15 -39.93
C SER A 21 -11.53 -1.59 -38.61
N GLY A 22 -12.57 -0.77 -38.63
CA GLY A 22 -13.16 -0.24 -37.41
C GLY A 22 -14.07 0.95 -37.64
N ALA A 23 -14.95 1.22 -36.68
CA ALA A 23 -15.88 2.33 -36.72
C ALA A 23 -16.15 2.97 -35.36
N ILE A 24 -16.43 4.27 -35.32
CA ILE A 24 -17.13 4.92 -34.21
C ILE A 24 -18.62 4.61 -34.38
N LEU A 25 -19.21 3.99 -33.37
CA LEU A 25 -20.62 3.59 -33.36
C LEU A 25 -21.51 4.68 -32.75
N GLY A 26 -21.03 5.42 -31.75
CA GLY A 26 -21.80 6.51 -31.18
C GLY A 26 -21.21 7.13 -29.92
N LEU A 27 -21.86 8.19 -29.44
CA LEU A 27 -21.60 8.86 -28.16
C LEU A 27 -22.87 8.79 -27.31
N GLN A 28 -22.76 8.19 -26.13
CA GLN A 28 -23.85 8.06 -25.17
C GLN A 28 -23.48 8.82 -23.89
N GLY A 29 -24.16 9.95 -23.65
CA GLY A 29 -23.74 10.89 -22.61
C GLY A 29 -22.34 11.40 -22.93
N ASP A 30 -21.36 11.03 -22.10
CA ASP A 30 -19.97 11.38 -22.27
C ASP A 30 -19.07 10.21 -22.67
N VAL A 31 -19.64 9.05 -23.01
CA VAL A 31 -18.90 7.84 -23.42
C VAL A 31 -19.02 7.61 -24.92
N LEU A 32 -17.89 7.71 -25.62
CA LEU A 32 -17.77 7.34 -27.03
C LEU A 32 -17.48 5.85 -27.13
N HIS A 33 -18.19 5.14 -28.00
CA HIS A 33 -17.98 3.72 -28.25
C HIS A 33 -17.82 3.43 -29.73
N GLY A 34 -17.08 2.37 -30.02
CA GLY A 34 -16.78 1.92 -31.37
C GLY A 34 -16.05 0.59 -31.35
N TRP A 35 -15.50 0.19 -32.49
CA TRP A 35 -14.66 -0.99 -32.60
C TRP A 35 -13.49 -0.76 -33.57
N ALA A 36 -12.41 -1.51 -33.39
CA ALA A 36 -11.26 -1.50 -34.28
C ALA A 36 -10.50 -2.83 -34.23
N MET A 37 -10.02 -3.30 -35.38
CA MET A 37 -9.35 -4.58 -35.54
C MET A 37 -8.16 -4.47 -36.50
N ASP A 38 -7.07 -5.16 -36.18
CA ASP A 38 -5.99 -5.45 -37.12
C ASP A 38 -6.35 -6.71 -37.91
N ASN A 39 -6.62 -6.55 -39.20
CA ASN A 39 -7.04 -7.64 -40.08
C ASN A 39 -5.87 -8.61 -40.39
N THR A 40 -4.63 -8.22 -40.10
CA THR A 40 -3.42 -9.03 -40.34
C THR A 40 -2.98 -9.80 -39.09
N GLN A 41 -3.30 -9.30 -37.89
CA GLN A 41 -3.06 -9.94 -36.60
C GLN A 41 -4.30 -9.79 -35.70
N PRO A 42 -5.37 -10.58 -35.90
CA PRO A 42 -6.63 -10.46 -35.15
C PRO A 42 -6.50 -10.65 -33.63
N GLU A 43 -5.40 -11.23 -33.16
CA GLU A 43 -5.04 -11.33 -31.75
C GLU A 43 -4.55 -10.00 -31.13
N ASN A 44 -4.15 -9.03 -31.96
CA ASN A 44 -3.74 -7.71 -31.49
C ASN A 44 -4.94 -6.82 -31.20
N ARG A 45 -4.80 -6.01 -30.16
CA ARG A 45 -5.80 -5.01 -29.73
C ARG A 45 -5.30 -3.63 -30.12
N PRO A 46 -5.69 -3.09 -31.28
CA PRO A 46 -5.25 -1.77 -31.69
C PRO A 46 -5.71 -0.72 -30.68
N VAL A 47 -4.91 0.33 -30.52
CA VAL A 47 -5.29 1.48 -29.70
C VAL A 47 -5.88 2.53 -30.63
N ILE A 48 -7.03 3.07 -30.27
CA ILE A 48 -7.74 4.13 -30.95
C ILE A 48 -7.42 5.45 -30.27
N GLU A 49 -6.98 6.44 -31.04
CA GLU A 49 -6.85 7.83 -30.64
C GLU A 49 -8.09 8.61 -31.06
N ILE A 50 -8.76 9.21 -30.08
CA ILE A 50 -9.98 9.99 -30.29
C ILE A 50 -9.64 11.47 -30.33
N PHE A 51 -10.16 12.14 -31.35
CA PHE A 51 -10.01 13.56 -31.57
C PHE A 51 -11.36 14.26 -31.40
N ILE A 52 -11.35 15.40 -30.69
CA ILE A 52 -12.44 16.38 -30.71
C ILE A 52 -11.92 17.61 -31.45
N ASP A 53 -12.59 18.01 -32.54
CA ASP A 53 -12.23 19.17 -33.36
C ASP A 53 -10.74 19.19 -33.78
N GLY A 54 -10.19 18.01 -34.08
CA GLY A 54 -8.78 17.83 -34.49
C GLY A 54 -7.78 17.83 -33.33
N VAL A 55 -8.23 17.87 -32.07
CA VAL A 55 -7.39 17.75 -30.87
C VAL A 55 -7.55 16.36 -30.25
N SER A 56 -6.45 15.64 -30.08
CA SER A 56 -6.45 14.35 -29.38
C SER A 56 -6.85 14.52 -27.92
N VAL A 57 -7.92 13.84 -27.50
CA VAL A 57 -8.53 13.98 -26.18
C VAL A 57 -8.51 12.69 -25.37
N ALA A 58 -8.46 11.53 -26.04
CA ALA A 58 -8.47 10.24 -25.36
C ALA A 58 -7.85 9.12 -26.20
N LEU A 59 -7.42 8.06 -25.53
CA LEU A 59 -6.99 6.81 -26.15
C LEU A 59 -7.83 5.67 -25.58
N ALA A 60 -8.29 4.77 -26.44
CA ALA A 60 -9.08 3.60 -26.09
C ALA A 60 -8.41 2.37 -26.67
N ARG A 61 -8.30 1.26 -25.93
CA ARG A 61 -7.85 0.00 -26.52
C ARG A 61 -9.06 -0.75 -27.06
N ALA A 62 -8.92 -1.36 -28.22
CA ALA A 62 -9.97 -2.16 -28.85
C ALA A 62 -10.07 -3.55 -28.20
N ASP A 63 -10.23 -3.65 -26.88
CA ASP A 63 -10.21 -4.90 -26.12
C ASP A 63 -11.53 -5.23 -25.42
N GLN A 64 -12.60 -4.49 -25.73
CA GLN A 64 -13.95 -4.78 -25.27
C GLN A 64 -14.66 -5.73 -26.25
N TYR A 65 -15.69 -6.40 -25.77
CA TYR A 65 -16.48 -7.29 -26.61
C TYR A 65 -17.32 -6.48 -27.61
N GLU A 66 -17.18 -6.76 -28.91
CA GLU A 66 -18.00 -6.22 -30.00
C GLU A 66 -18.60 -7.41 -30.79
N PRO A 67 -19.90 -7.72 -30.59
CA PRO A 67 -20.53 -8.88 -31.20
C PRO A 67 -20.60 -8.78 -32.74
N ASN A 68 -20.53 -7.57 -33.30
CA ASN A 68 -20.58 -7.35 -34.74
C ASN A 68 -19.20 -7.25 -35.39
N ALA A 69 -18.12 -7.55 -34.66
CA ALA A 69 -16.78 -7.55 -35.23
C ALA A 69 -16.71 -8.54 -36.41
N PRO A 70 -16.19 -8.13 -37.58
CA PRO A 70 -16.30 -8.91 -38.82
C PRO A 70 -15.48 -10.20 -38.81
N ALA A 71 -14.52 -10.35 -37.89
CA ALA A 71 -13.71 -11.54 -37.64
C ALA A 71 -13.05 -11.47 -36.25
N GLY A 72 -12.29 -12.49 -35.85
CA GLY A 72 -11.53 -12.52 -34.59
C GLY A 72 -12.28 -13.17 -33.43
N ASP A 73 -11.80 -12.97 -32.20
CA ASP A 73 -12.38 -13.51 -30.97
C ASP A 73 -13.48 -12.62 -30.37
N GLN A 74 -13.96 -11.65 -31.16
CA GLN A 74 -15.00 -10.68 -30.82
C GLN A 74 -14.60 -9.66 -29.73
N TYR A 75 -13.32 -9.57 -29.34
CA TYR A 75 -12.83 -8.52 -28.43
C TYR A 75 -12.11 -7.41 -29.21
N HIS A 76 -12.88 -6.66 -29.99
CA HIS A 76 -12.42 -5.57 -30.85
C HIS A 76 -13.14 -4.24 -30.58
N GLY A 77 -14.03 -4.18 -29.61
CA GLY A 77 -14.75 -2.99 -29.18
C GLY A 77 -13.88 -2.07 -28.33
N PHE A 78 -14.25 -0.81 -28.25
CA PHE A 78 -13.70 0.16 -27.31
C PHE A 78 -14.80 1.07 -26.79
N ALA A 79 -14.65 1.52 -25.55
CA ALA A 79 -15.42 2.62 -25.00
C ALA A 79 -14.47 3.56 -24.26
N VAL A 80 -14.70 4.86 -24.41
CA VAL A 80 -13.85 5.89 -23.84
C VAL A 80 -14.66 7.08 -23.39
N GLN A 81 -14.50 7.41 -22.11
CA GLN A 81 -15.16 8.56 -21.51
C GLN A 81 -14.43 9.86 -21.92
N LEU A 82 -15.16 10.74 -22.57
CA LEU A 82 -14.77 12.09 -22.94
C LEU A 82 -15.26 13.02 -21.83
N ARG A 83 -14.47 14.02 -21.42
CA ARG A 83 -14.94 14.94 -20.36
C ARG A 83 -16.13 15.74 -20.86
N GLN A 84 -17.18 15.89 -20.04
CA GLN A 84 -18.36 16.70 -20.38
C GLN A 84 -18.00 18.09 -20.92
N ARG A 85 -17.06 18.78 -20.24
CA ARG A 85 -16.55 20.10 -20.67
C ARG A 85 -15.94 20.13 -22.08
N TRP A 86 -15.49 18.99 -22.61
CA TRP A 86 -14.98 18.90 -23.98
C TRP A 86 -16.13 18.74 -24.97
N LEU A 87 -17.20 18.06 -24.57
CA LEU A 87 -18.39 17.84 -25.38
C LEU A 87 -19.27 19.09 -25.46
N ASP A 88 -19.27 19.93 -24.43
CA ASP A 88 -20.07 21.16 -24.35
C ASP A 88 -19.78 22.14 -25.53
N ASP A 89 -18.54 22.16 -26.03
CA ASP A 89 -18.08 23.04 -27.12
C ASP A 89 -17.69 22.28 -28.41
N ALA A 90 -17.78 20.94 -28.42
CA ALA A 90 -17.30 20.11 -29.51
C ALA A 90 -18.19 20.18 -30.76
N ARG A 91 -17.60 20.14 -31.95
CA ARG A 91 -18.33 20.07 -33.23
C ARG A 91 -18.16 18.74 -33.94
N LEU A 92 -17.01 18.10 -33.79
CA LEU A 92 -16.67 16.86 -34.49
C LEU A 92 -15.86 15.93 -33.61
N ILE A 93 -16.23 14.64 -33.59
CA ILE A 93 -15.42 13.56 -33.03
C ILE A 93 -14.98 12.62 -34.14
N THR A 94 -13.68 12.34 -34.21
CA THR A 94 -13.08 11.33 -35.09
C THR A 94 -12.16 10.39 -34.31
N GLY A 95 -11.83 9.25 -34.89
CA GLY A 95 -10.99 8.23 -34.26
C GLY A 95 -9.97 7.68 -35.25
N TYR A 96 -8.74 7.46 -34.82
CA TYR A 96 -7.67 6.88 -35.65
C TYR A 96 -7.03 5.72 -34.92
N ILE A 97 -6.50 4.74 -35.65
CA ILE A 97 -5.57 3.79 -35.04
C ILE A 97 -4.30 4.55 -34.65
N ALA A 98 -3.95 4.56 -33.37
CA ALA A 98 -2.85 5.31 -32.82
C ALA A 98 -1.53 4.96 -33.53
N ASN A 99 -0.75 5.98 -33.89
CA ASN A 99 0.49 5.88 -34.68
C ASN A 99 0.32 5.34 -36.11
N GLN A 100 -0.91 5.28 -36.63
CA GLN A 100 -1.21 4.94 -38.02
C GLN A 100 -2.03 6.08 -38.65
N SER A 101 -2.04 6.15 -39.98
CA SER A 101 -2.90 7.09 -40.71
C SER A 101 -4.30 6.54 -41.00
N PHE A 102 -4.69 5.44 -40.33
CA PHE A 102 -5.97 4.78 -40.55
C PHE A 102 -7.04 5.42 -39.66
N GLU A 103 -8.01 6.07 -40.30
CA GLU A 103 -9.20 6.65 -39.65
C GLU A 103 -10.28 5.58 -39.51
N LEU A 104 -10.93 5.52 -38.35
CA LEU A 104 -12.12 4.71 -38.13
C LEU A 104 -13.27 5.24 -38.98
N GLU A 105 -14.09 4.34 -39.50
CA GLU A 105 -15.32 4.72 -40.18
C GLU A 105 -16.30 5.36 -39.18
N GLY A 106 -17.09 6.34 -39.61
CA GLY A 106 -17.99 7.07 -38.72
C GLY A 106 -17.30 8.23 -37.99
N GLN A 107 -17.70 9.44 -38.35
CA GLN A 107 -17.40 10.66 -37.62
C GLN A 107 -18.68 11.12 -36.92
N LEU A 108 -18.56 11.64 -35.71
CA LEU A 108 -19.70 12.12 -34.96
C LEU A 108 -19.75 13.65 -34.97
N SER A 109 -20.71 14.21 -35.71
CA SER A 109 -21.00 15.65 -35.65
C SER A 109 -21.85 15.96 -34.42
N LEU A 110 -21.41 16.92 -33.61
CA LEU A 110 -22.11 17.35 -32.40
C LEU A 110 -22.92 18.64 -32.64
N PRO A 111 -24.11 18.79 -32.01
CA PRO A 111 -24.72 17.86 -31.05
C PRO A 111 -25.27 16.60 -31.75
N ALA A 112 -24.90 15.43 -31.24
CA ALA A 112 -25.39 14.16 -31.77
C ALA A 112 -26.83 13.95 -31.28
N ASP A 113 -27.69 13.41 -32.15
CA ASP A 113 -29.02 12.97 -31.73
C ASP A 113 -28.88 11.95 -30.60
N PRO A 114 -29.76 11.97 -29.57
CA PRO A 114 -29.75 10.98 -28.52
C PRO A 114 -29.83 9.58 -29.15
N SER A 115 -28.80 8.77 -28.91
CA SER A 115 -28.83 7.35 -29.28
C SER A 115 -30.02 6.68 -28.59
N ASP A 116 -30.93 6.07 -29.38
CA ASP A 116 -32.02 5.23 -28.87
C ASP A 116 -31.49 3.91 -28.27
N ASP A 117 -30.21 3.59 -28.47
CA ASP A 117 -29.55 2.49 -27.76
C ASP A 117 -29.27 2.93 -26.33
N SER A 118 -30.02 2.34 -25.40
CA SER A 118 -29.77 2.52 -23.98
C SER A 118 -28.35 2.09 -23.65
N ALA A 119 -27.51 3.01 -23.19
CA ALA A 119 -26.26 2.64 -22.54
C ALA A 119 -26.58 1.73 -21.35
N SER A 120 -26.31 0.44 -21.52
CA SER A 120 -26.23 -0.57 -20.48
C SER A 120 -25.07 -0.20 -19.56
N ILE A 121 -25.35 0.10 -18.30
CA ILE A 121 -24.45 0.06 -17.13
C ILE A 121 -22.93 0.19 -17.43
N ALA A 122 -22.31 1.29 -16.98
CA ALA A 122 -20.86 1.45 -17.07
C ALA A 122 -20.18 0.54 -16.03
N SER A 123 -19.28 -0.33 -16.46
CA SER A 123 -18.62 -1.29 -15.56
C SER A 123 -17.21 -1.62 -16.00
N GLN A 124 -16.42 -2.13 -15.05
CA GLN A 124 -15.15 -2.78 -15.32
C GLN A 124 -14.93 -3.86 -14.26
N VAL A 125 -14.53 -5.04 -14.69
CA VAL A 125 -14.03 -6.14 -13.87
C VAL A 125 -12.55 -6.30 -14.15
N TRP A 126 -11.81 -6.65 -13.11
CA TRP A 126 -10.43 -7.04 -13.21
C TRP A 126 -10.13 -8.22 -12.28
N HIS A 127 -9.16 -9.02 -12.67
CA HIS A 127 -8.54 -10.03 -11.83
C HIS A 127 -7.05 -10.11 -12.19
N THR A 128 -6.18 -10.37 -11.23
CA THR A 128 -4.72 -10.53 -11.42
C THR A 128 -4.26 -11.95 -11.12
N GLY A 129 -5.22 -12.87 -11.00
CA GLY A 129 -5.05 -14.23 -10.52
C GLY A 129 -5.50 -14.37 -9.07
N GLY A 130 -6.17 -15.49 -8.77
CA GLY A 130 -6.56 -15.88 -7.41
C GLY A 130 -8.04 -15.90 -7.13
N LEU A 131 -8.36 -16.04 -5.85
CA LEU A 131 -9.72 -16.20 -5.38
C LEU A 131 -10.34 -14.87 -4.95
N ARG A 132 -9.90 -13.75 -5.53
CA ARG A 132 -10.52 -12.45 -5.32
C ARG A 132 -10.64 -11.71 -6.63
N VAL A 133 -11.83 -11.19 -6.89
CA VAL A 133 -12.18 -10.43 -8.08
C VAL A 133 -12.60 -9.04 -7.65
N GLY A 134 -12.18 -8.02 -8.39
CA GLY A 134 -12.55 -6.64 -8.10
C GLY A 134 -13.10 -5.96 -9.34
N GLY A 135 -13.78 -4.85 -9.12
CA GLY A 135 -14.30 -4.04 -10.20
C GLY A 135 -15.13 -2.86 -9.72
N TRP A 136 -15.87 -2.27 -10.64
CA TRP A 136 -16.93 -1.32 -10.36
C TRP A 136 -18.05 -1.48 -11.38
N CYS A 137 -19.26 -1.09 -10.98
CA CYS A 137 -20.46 -1.17 -11.80
C CYS A 137 -21.39 -0.05 -11.38
N TRP A 138 -21.72 0.86 -12.31
CA TRP A 138 -22.51 2.05 -12.05
C TRP A 138 -23.66 2.17 -13.03
N ASP A 139 -24.85 2.44 -12.51
CA ASP A 139 -26.05 2.70 -13.29
C ASP A 139 -26.18 4.21 -13.58
N PRO A 140 -25.96 4.68 -14.82
CA PRO A 140 -26.08 6.09 -15.16
C PRO A 140 -27.52 6.63 -15.00
N LYS A 141 -28.52 5.75 -15.04
CA LYS A 141 -29.94 6.11 -14.89
C LYS A 141 -30.37 6.21 -13.43
N ALA A 142 -29.61 5.60 -12.53
CA ALA A 142 -29.84 5.62 -11.09
C ALA A 142 -28.49 5.79 -10.36
N PRO A 143 -27.88 6.98 -10.38
CA PRO A 143 -26.49 7.20 -9.95
C PRO A 143 -26.25 6.98 -8.45
N ASP A 144 -27.31 6.93 -7.65
CA ASP A 144 -27.27 6.65 -6.20
C ASP A 144 -27.62 5.18 -5.88
N ARG A 145 -27.91 4.36 -6.89
CA ARG A 145 -28.23 2.92 -6.73
C ARG A 145 -26.96 2.10 -6.83
N HIS A 146 -26.73 1.24 -5.83
CA HIS A 146 -25.69 0.21 -5.90
C HIS A 146 -26.18 -1.00 -6.71
N VAL A 147 -25.40 -1.38 -7.72
CA VAL A 147 -25.71 -2.51 -8.62
C VAL A 147 -25.28 -3.83 -7.96
N GLU A 148 -26.14 -4.85 -7.97
CA GLU A 148 -25.74 -6.20 -7.55
C GLU A 148 -25.08 -6.93 -8.74
N ILE A 149 -23.98 -7.65 -8.47
CA ILE A 149 -23.27 -8.47 -9.45
C ILE A 149 -23.31 -9.93 -9.01
N THR A 150 -23.40 -10.83 -10.00
CA THR A 150 -23.36 -12.28 -9.81
C THR A 150 -22.19 -12.86 -10.59
N VAL A 151 -21.36 -13.66 -9.92
CA VAL A 151 -20.31 -14.48 -10.53
C VAL A 151 -20.85 -15.89 -10.71
N ARG A 152 -20.74 -16.46 -11.92
CA ARG A 152 -21.23 -17.80 -12.23
C ARG A 152 -20.26 -18.60 -13.11
N GLU A 153 -20.23 -19.91 -12.93
CA GLU A 153 -19.57 -20.86 -13.82
C GLU A 153 -20.67 -21.69 -14.52
N GLY A 154 -20.93 -21.38 -15.79
CA GLY A 154 -22.12 -21.89 -16.49
C GLY A 154 -23.42 -21.48 -15.76
N ASP A 155 -24.21 -22.47 -15.36
CA ASP A 155 -25.47 -22.26 -14.62
C ASP A 155 -25.28 -22.18 -13.09
N HIS A 156 -24.06 -22.43 -12.59
CA HIS A 156 -23.77 -22.44 -11.16
C HIS A 156 -23.36 -21.04 -10.67
N VAL A 157 -24.11 -20.47 -9.72
CA VAL A 157 -23.73 -19.21 -9.07
C VAL A 157 -22.62 -19.47 -8.05
N VAL A 158 -21.47 -18.86 -8.30
CA VAL A 158 -20.25 -18.95 -7.50
C VAL A 158 -20.26 -17.92 -6.38
N GLY A 159 -20.83 -16.73 -6.62
CA GLY A 159 -20.92 -15.68 -5.61
C GLY A 159 -21.73 -14.47 -6.08
N ARG A 160 -22.07 -13.58 -5.14
CA ARG A 160 -22.71 -12.29 -5.42
C ARG A 160 -22.07 -11.19 -4.59
N ALA A 161 -22.03 -9.98 -5.12
CA ALA A 161 -21.58 -8.79 -4.39
C ALA A 161 -22.45 -7.58 -4.76
N VAL A 162 -22.52 -6.61 -3.87
CA VAL A 162 -23.16 -5.32 -4.14
C VAL A 162 -22.05 -4.32 -4.44
N CYS A 163 -22.23 -3.50 -5.46
CA CYS A 163 -21.28 -2.45 -5.82
C CYS A 163 -21.47 -1.24 -4.90
N ASN A 164 -21.00 -1.34 -3.66
CA ASN A 164 -21.12 -0.32 -2.61
C ASN A 164 -19.77 0.06 -1.97
N GLU A 165 -18.65 -0.41 -2.52
CA GLU A 165 -17.31 -0.08 -2.05
C GLU A 165 -16.77 1.17 -2.75
N HIS A 166 -16.00 1.99 -2.03
CA HIS A 166 -15.31 3.11 -2.67
C HIS A 166 -14.23 2.62 -3.64
N ASN A 167 -14.25 3.13 -4.86
CA ASN A 167 -13.27 2.78 -5.89
C ASN A 167 -12.53 4.02 -6.41
N GLN A 168 -11.20 3.95 -6.44
CA GLN A 168 -10.35 5.03 -6.95
C GLN A 168 -10.68 5.42 -8.40
N ALA A 169 -11.09 4.47 -9.25
CA ALA A 169 -11.50 4.77 -10.62
C ALA A 169 -12.70 5.73 -10.70
N LEU A 170 -13.45 5.85 -9.61
CA LEU A 170 -14.63 6.71 -9.46
C LEU A 170 -14.34 7.96 -8.61
N ALA A 171 -13.09 8.24 -8.25
CA ALA A 171 -12.74 9.30 -7.30
C ALA A 171 -13.15 10.73 -7.74
N TYR A 172 -13.43 10.93 -9.03
CA TYR A 172 -13.88 12.22 -9.59
C TYR A 172 -15.40 12.32 -9.79
N ARG A 173 -16.16 11.30 -9.38
CA ARG A 173 -17.63 11.29 -9.45
C ARG A 173 -18.25 11.85 -8.17
N ALA A 174 -19.53 12.20 -8.25
CA ALA A 174 -20.31 12.64 -7.09
C ALA A 174 -20.43 11.54 -6.02
N THR A 175 -20.57 10.30 -6.47
CA THR A 175 -20.56 9.07 -5.66
C THR A 175 -19.44 8.16 -6.17
N SER A 176 -18.57 7.70 -5.27
CA SER A 176 -17.42 6.82 -5.59
C SER A 176 -17.59 5.40 -5.07
N ASP A 177 -18.69 5.16 -4.36
CA ASP A 177 -19.14 3.94 -3.70
C ASP A 177 -19.87 2.99 -4.67
N HIS A 178 -19.29 2.76 -5.86
CA HIS A 178 -19.82 1.80 -6.85
C HIS A 178 -18.80 0.73 -7.25
N GLY A 179 -17.78 0.55 -6.43
CA GLY A 179 -16.83 -0.56 -6.50
C GLY A 179 -17.39 -1.84 -5.88
N PHE A 180 -16.84 -2.97 -6.27
CA PHE A 180 -17.05 -4.23 -5.59
C PHE A 180 -15.73 -5.00 -5.47
N ALA A 181 -15.61 -5.78 -4.42
CA ALA A 181 -14.69 -6.89 -4.32
C ALA A 181 -15.48 -8.14 -3.92
N ILE A 182 -15.15 -9.27 -4.51
CA ILE A 182 -15.76 -10.55 -4.19
C ILE A 182 -14.69 -11.62 -4.02
N ASP A 183 -14.75 -12.32 -2.89
CA ASP A 183 -13.97 -13.51 -2.65
C ASP A 183 -14.67 -14.72 -3.30
N LEU A 184 -13.89 -15.51 -4.02
CA LEU A 184 -14.32 -16.71 -4.71
C LEU A 184 -14.11 -17.93 -3.81
N PRO A 185 -14.92 -18.99 -3.97
CA PRO A 185 -14.81 -20.20 -3.16
C PRO A 185 -13.40 -20.81 -3.19
N TRP A 186 -12.92 -21.26 -2.03
CA TRP A 186 -11.60 -21.90 -1.88
C TRP A 186 -11.43 -23.12 -2.77
N GLU A 187 -12.53 -23.81 -3.03
CA GLU A 187 -12.63 -25.02 -3.85
C GLU A 187 -12.21 -24.80 -5.31
N LEU A 188 -12.22 -23.54 -5.80
CA LEU A 188 -11.72 -23.20 -7.14
C LEU A 188 -10.18 -23.17 -7.23
N ALA A 189 -9.47 -23.37 -6.10
CA ALA A 189 -8.03 -23.61 -6.06
C ALA A 189 -7.68 -25.11 -6.10
N ASP A 190 -8.22 -25.82 -7.09
CA ASP A 190 -8.05 -27.26 -7.29
C ASP A 190 -7.04 -27.63 -8.41
N GLY A 191 -6.46 -26.62 -9.05
CA GLY A 191 -5.54 -26.77 -10.17
C GLY A 191 -6.18 -26.89 -11.55
N ASN A 192 -7.50 -26.86 -11.66
CA ASN A 192 -8.24 -26.88 -12.94
C ASN A 192 -8.48 -25.46 -13.47
N VAL A 193 -8.82 -25.35 -14.77
CA VAL A 193 -9.18 -24.06 -15.37
C VAL A 193 -10.68 -23.83 -15.18
N HIS A 194 -11.04 -22.77 -14.45
CA HIS A 194 -12.40 -22.29 -14.28
C HIS A 194 -12.66 -21.06 -15.14
N VAL A 195 -13.86 -20.95 -15.73
CA VAL A 195 -14.28 -19.80 -16.54
C VAL A 195 -15.50 -19.17 -15.88
N LEU A 196 -15.31 -17.97 -15.32
CA LEU A 196 -16.34 -17.30 -14.52
C LEU A 196 -16.92 -16.09 -15.26
N GLU A 197 -18.22 -16.09 -15.45
CA GLU A 197 -18.97 -14.95 -15.96
C GLU A 197 -19.44 -14.07 -14.80
N ILE A 198 -19.14 -12.77 -14.88
CA ILE A 198 -19.66 -11.73 -14.01
C ILE A 198 -20.74 -10.94 -14.75
N VAL A 199 -21.95 -10.92 -14.19
CA VAL A 199 -23.13 -10.22 -14.73
C VAL A 199 -23.75 -9.31 -13.67
N ASN A 200 -24.39 -8.22 -14.08
CA ASN A 200 -25.15 -7.35 -13.17
C ASN A 200 -26.58 -7.88 -12.93
N ASP A 201 -27.31 -7.21 -12.05
CA ASP A 201 -28.71 -7.48 -11.70
C ASP A 201 -29.71 -7.31 -12.86
N LEU A 202 -29.29 -6.69 -13.97
CA LEU A 202 -30.05 -6.64 -15.23
C LEU A 202 -29.68 -7.77 -16.20
N GLY A 203 -28.81 -8.70 -15.79
CA GLY A 203 -28.34 -9.81 -16.61
C GLY A 203 -27.30 -9.42 -17.67
N GLN A 204 -26.75 -8.20 -17.61
CA GLN A 204 -25.74 -7.73 -18.56
C GLN A 204 -24.35 -8.09 -18.05
N GLN A 205 -23.51 -8.58 -18.95
CA GLN A 205 -22.13 -8.93 -18.65
C GLN A 205 -21.29 -7.67 -18.42
N LEU A 206 -20.50 -7.65 -17.36
CA LEU A 206 -19.61 -6.51 -17.08
C LEU A 206 -18.38 -6.55 -18.00
N ALA A 207 -17.84 -5.38 -18.34
CA ALA A 207 -16.62 -5.30 -19.15
C ALA A 207 -15.44 -5.97 -18.42
N GLY A 208 -14.70 -6.86 -19.08
CA GLY A 208 -13.63 -7.67 -18.45
C GLY A 208 -14.07 -9.06 -17.95
N SER A 209 -15.33 -9.43 -18.16
CA SER A 209 -15.89 -10.79 -17.99
C SER A 209 -16.01 -11.50 -19.36
N PRO A 210 -15.86 -12.84 -19.46
CA PRO A 210 -15.58 -13.76 -18.38
C PRO A 210 -14.09 -13.76 -17.99
N ILE A 211 -13.81 -14.07 -16.72
CA ILE A 211 -12.45 -14.26 -16.22
C ILE A 211 -12.07 -15.73 -16.25
N ARG A 212 -10.76 -16.03 -16.32
CA ARG A 212 -10.23 -17.41 -16.26
C ARG A 212 -9.33 -17.58 -15.06
N LEU A 213 -9.53 -18.65 -14.31
CA LEU A 213 -8.78 -18.96 -13.09
C LEU A 213 -8.17 -20.36 -13.18
N CYS A 214 -6.93 -20.52 -12.74
CA CYS A 214 -6.31 -21.83 -12.57
C CYS A 214 -5.33 -21.74 -11.40
N CYS A 215 -5.73 -22.29 -10.25
CA CYS A 215 -5.13 -21.93 -8.96
C CYS A 215 -4.70 -23.18 -8.19
N TRP A 216 -3.50 -23.13 -7.57
CA TRP A 216 -3.03 -24.08 -6.56
C TRP A 216 -2.70 -23.30 -5.28
N PRO A 217 -3.14 -23.71 -4.07
CA PRO A 217 -2.88 -22.96 -2.85
C PRO A 217 -1.39 -22.75 -2.58
N GLU A 218 -0.57 -23.78 -2.82
CA GLU A 218 0.88 -23.78 -2.57
C GLU A 218 1.72 -23.18 -3.70
N GLY A 219 1.08 -22.74 -4.79
CA GLY A 219 1.74 -22.20 -5.97
C GLY A 219 2.59 -23.22 -6.75
N VAL A 220 3.29 -22.73 -7.78
CA VAL A 220 4.14 -23.56 -8.66
C VAL A 220 5.35 -24.15 -7.93
N GLU A 221 5.85 -23.48 -6.89
CA GLU A 221 6.97 -23.97 -6.08
C GLU A 221 6.66 -25.32 -5.42
N GLY A 222 5.45 -25.50 -4.88
CA GLY A 222 5.02 -26.78 -4.30
C GLY A 222 4.96 -27.94 -5.31
N LEU A 223 4.81 -27.63 -6.61
CA LEU A 223 4.85 -28.60 -7.70
C LEU A 223 6.29 -28.94 -8.11
N LEU A 224 7.19 -27.96 -8.07
CA LEU A 224 8.62 -28.13 -8.34
C LEU A 224 9.34 -28.91 -7.24
N GLN A 225 8.96 -28.74 -5.97
CA GLN A 225 9.51 -29.50 -4.84
C GLN A 225 9.20 -31.01 -4.93
N LYS A 226 8.24 -31.42 -5.79
CA LYS A 226 7.90 -32.82 -6.06
C LYS A 226 8.67 -33.43 -7.24
N LEU A 227 9.53 -32.66 -7.93
CA LEU A 227 10.35 -33.14 -9.05
C LEU A 227 11.73 -33.63 -8.58
N ASP A 228 12.21 -34.70 -9.21
CA ASP A 228 13.56 -35.25 -9.00
C ASP A 228 14.64 -34.25 -9.48
N PRO A 229 15.69 -33.95 -8.67
CA PRO A 229 16.73 -32.97 -9.00
C PRO A 229 17.69 -33.36 -10.15
N SER A 230 17.49 -34.48 -10.84
CA SER A 230 18.39 -35.01 -11.88
C SER A 230 18.10 -34.56 -13.34
N HIS A 231 17.22 -33.58 -13.57
CA HIS A 231 16.75 -33.22 -14.92
C HIS A 231 17.75 -32.40 -15.77
N ASP A 232 17.60 -32.51 -17.10
CA ASP A 232 18.45 -31.83 -18.10
C ASP A 232 18.18 -30.32 -18.24
N ALA A 233 19.13 -29.60 -18.84
CA ALA A 233 19.08 -28.14 -18.99
C ALA A 233 17.91 -27.63 -19.86
N ALA A 234 17.43 -28.45 -20.80
CA ALA A 234 16.29 -28.10 -21.65
C ALA A 234 14.97 -28.17 -20.85
N THR A 235 14.87 -29.14 -19.95
CA THR A 235 13.77 -29.28 -19.00
C THR A 235 13.76 -28.13 -17.99
N LEU A 236 14.92 -27.74 -17.46
CA LEU A 236 15.04 -26.56 -16.58
C LEU A 236 14.65 -25.25 -17.30
N ALA A 237 15.02 -25.08 -18.56
CA ALA A 237 14.61 -23.92 -19.36
C ALA A 237 13.09 -23.92 -19.64
N LEU A 238 12.52 -25.08 -19.98
CA LEU A 238 11.08 -25.25 -20.17
C LEU A 238 10.31 -25.01 -18.86
N LEU A 239 10.78 -25.57 -17.74
CA LEU A 239 10.21 -25.35 -16.40
C LEU A 239 10.33 -23.89 -15.99
N THR A 240 11.39 -23.19 -16.38
CA THR A 240 11.53 -21.75 -16.12
C THR A 240 10.50 -20.94 -16.91
N GLU A 241 10.27 -21.24 -18.19
CA GLU A 241 9.24 -20.55 -18.97
C GLU A 241 7.81 -20.94 -18.56
N VAL A 242 7.56 -22.22 -18.26
CA VAL A 242 6.28 -22.68 -17.69
C VAL A 242 6.03 -22.06 -16.33
N ALA A 243 7.04 -21.93 -15.47
CA ALA A 243 6.92 -21.27 -14.17
C ALA A 243 6.64 -19.77 -14.34
N LYS A 244 7.27 -19.08 -15.30
CA LYS A 244 6.96 -17.67 -15.61
C LYS A 244 5.53 -17.49 -16.10
N GLU A 245 5.06 -18.34 -17.01
CA GLU A 245 3.66 -18.30 -17.50
C GLU A 245 2.66 -18.64 -16.39
N GLN A 246 2.94 -19.67 -15.58
CA GLN A 246 2.06 -20.08 -14.49
C GLN A 246 2.05 -19.07 -13.34
N THR A 247 3.16 -18.39 -13.04
CA THR A 247 3.22 -17.32 -12.02
C THR A 247 2.27 -16.16 -12.35
N MET A 248 1.98 -15.93 -13.63
CA MET A 248 0.97 -14.95 -14.06
C MET A 248 -0.47 -15.43 -13.87
N ARG A 249 -0.69 -16.75 -13.69
CA ARG A 249 -2.00 -17.40 -13.57
C ARG A 249 -2.35 -17.83 -12.14
N LEU A 250 -1.35 -17.94 -11.27
CA LEU A 250 -1.55 -18.25 -9.85
C LEU A 250 -2.31 -17.14 -9.11
N PRO A 251 -3.04 -17.49 -8.03
CA PRO A 251 -3.43 -16.53 -7.03
C PRO A 251 -2.26 -15.68 -6.57
N LYS A 252 -2.53 -14.40 -6.35
CA LYS A 252 -1.61 -13.52 -5.62
C LYS A 252 -2.17 -13.16 -4.24
N SER A 253 -3.48 -13.24 -4.10
CA SER A 253 -4.17 -12.95 -2.84
C SER A 253 -5.50 -13.67 -2.69
N VAL A 254 -5.98 -13.68 -1.45
CA VAL A 254 -7.32 -14.10 -1.04
C VAL A 254 -7.83 -13.11 0.02
N GLY A 255 -9.14 -12.87 0.10
CA GLY A 255 -9.68 -11.99 1.12
C GLY A 255 -9.66 -12.55 2.54
N TRP A 256 -10.05 -11.70 3.48
CA TRP A 256 -9.95 -11.96 4.92
C TRP A 256 -10.90 -13.06 5.40
N ASP A 257 -12.00 -13.31 4.70
CA ASP A 257 -12.99 -14.34 5.05
C ASP A 257 -12.42 -15.75 4.94
N HIS A 258 -11.34 -15.94 4.16
CA HIS A 258 -10.63 -17.21 4.02
C HIS A 258 -9.47 -17.37 5.02
N TYR A 259 -9.36 -16.50 6.03
CA TYR A 259 -8.23 -16.54 6.96
C TYR A 259 -8.09 -17.89 7.68
N ALA A 260 -9.18 -18.55 8.06
CA ALA A 260 -9.11 -19.84 8.76
C ALA A 260 -8.47 -20.93 7.87
N GLN A 261 -8.87 -21.03 6.61
CA GLN A 261 -8.29 -21.95 5.63
C GLN A 261 -6.83 -21.61 5.33
N TRP A 262 -6.54 -20.32 5.16
CA TRP A 262 -5.19 -19.83 4.93
C TRP A 262 -4.26 -20.14 6.12
N PHE A 263 -4.75 -19.99 7.35
CA PHE A 263 -4.00 -20.30 8.57
C PHE A 263 -3.64 -21.79 8.63
N GLU A 264 -4.61 -22.68 8.40
CA GLU A 264 -4.37 -24.13 8.40
C GLU A 264 -3.36 -24.55 7.32
N ALA A 265 -3.34 -23.87 6.18
CA ALA A 265 -2.41 -24.15 5.09
C ALA A 265 -0.97 -23.68 5.38
N PHE A 266 -0.79 -22.48 5.98
CA PHE A 266 0.52 -21.81 5.99
C PHE A 266 1.11 -21.48 7.38
N GLN A 267 0.32 -21.51 8.45
CA GLN A 267 0.74 -21.05 9.78
C GLN A 267 0.99 -22.18 10.78
N ARG A 268 0.61 -23.41 10.43
CA ARG A 268 0.81 -24.59 11.26
C ARG A 268 2.28 -24.84 11.57
N LEU A 269 2.58 -25.01 12.86
CA LEU A 269 3.95 -25.24 13.35
C LEU A 269 4.39 -26.71 13.30
N ASP A 270 3.46 -27.67 13.23
CA ASP A 270 3.77 -29.10 13.25
C ASP A 270 4.54 -29.59 12.01
N THR A 271 4.65 -28.75 10.98
CA THR A 271 5.45 -28.99 9.78
C THR A 271 6.88 -28.44 9.88
N LEU A 272 7.19 -27.66 10.93
CA LEU A 272 8.48 -27.00 11.10
C LEU A 272 9.38 -27.74 12.09
N PRO A 273 10.72 -27.64 11.93
CA PRO A 273 11.65 -28.10 12.95
C PRO A 273 11.43 -27.37 14.27
N VAL A 274 11.32 -28.12 15.36
CA VAL A 274 11.18 -27.56 16.71
C VAL A 274 12.54 -27.14 17.23
N PRO A 275 12.76 -25.84 17.54
CA PRO A 275 14.01 -25.38 18.12
C PRO A 275 14.25 -25.98 19.51
N GLN A 276 15.52 -26.23 19.85
CA GLN A 276 15.87 -26.60 21.21
C GLN A 276 15.67 -25.39 22.13
N LEU A 277 14.88 -25.55 23.20
CA LEU A 277 14.68 -24.49 24.18
C LEU A 277 16.02 -24.18 24.89
N GLN A 278 16.49 -22.94 24.75
CA GLN A 278 17.59 -22.39 25.54
C GLN A 278 17.04 -21.39 26.57
N GLY A 279 17.78 -21.23 27.68
CA GLY A 279 17.42 -20.33 28.78
C GLY A 279 16.34 -20.88 29.72
N ASN A 280 16.03 -20.08 30.73
CA ASN A 280 15.05 -20.35 31.78
C ASN A 280 13.79 -19.51 31.54
N LEU A 281 12.83 -20.09 30.83
CA LEU A 281 11.57 -19.42 30.48
C LEU A 281 10.62 -19.32 31.69
N GLY A 282 10.30 -18.11 32.10
CA GLY A 282 9.21 -17.79 33.03
C GLY A 282 7.97 -17.31 32.30
N VAL A 283 6.79 -17.68 32.80
CA VAL A 283 5.51 -17.18 32.30
C VAL A 283 4.88 -16.24 33.34
N LEU A 284 4.48 -15.06 32.87
CA LEU A 284 3.73 -14.08 33.65
C LEU A 284 2.26 -14.13 33.20
N LEU A 285 1.41 -14.81 33.98
CA LEU A 285 -0.02 -14.89 33.71
C LEU A 285 -0.74 -13.66 34.29
N LEU A 286 -1.24 -12.80 33.40
CA LEU A 286 -1.98 -11.59 33.72
C LEU A 286 -3.46 -11.92 33.92
N SER A 287 -3.96 -11.81 35.15
CA SER A 287 -5.33 -12.20 35.51
C SER A 287 -5.96 -11.22 36.51
N ASP A 288 -7.24 -10.93 36.33
CA ASP A 288 -8.07 -10.23 37.32
C ASP A 288 -8.72 -11.20 38.34
N GLY A 289 -8.31 -12.48 38.35
CA GLY A 289 -8.77 -13.52 39.27
C GLY A 289 -9.89 -14.41 38.74
N ASP A 290 -10.19 -14.36 37.43
CA ASP A 290 -11.15 -15.26 36.80
C ASP A 290 -10.52 -16.64 36.55
N VAL A 291 -10.84 -17.57 37.43
CA VAL A 291 -10.32 -18.95 37.39
C VAL A 291 -10.67 -19.66 36.07
N ALA A 292 -11.82 -19.38 35.45
CA ALA A 292 -12.19 -20.03 34.19
C ALA A 292 -11.28 -19.57 33.05
N LEU A 293 -11.00 -18.26 32.96
CA LEU A 293 -10.08 -17.70 31.98
C LEU A 293 -8.64 -18.16 32.22
N GLU A 294 -8.18 -18.20 33.47
CA GLU A 294 -6.86 -18.74 33.83
C GLU A 294 -6.70 -20.19 33.36
N GLN A 295 -7.72 -21.03 33.58
CA GLN A 295 -7.69 -22.43 33.16
C GLN A 295 -7.61 -22.60 31.64
N ILE A 296 -8.20 -21.70 30.85
CA ILE A 296 -8.07 -21.71 29.39
C ILE A 296 -6.59 -21.52 29.01
N SER A 297 -5.95 -20.49 29.56
CA SER A 297 -4.55 -20.17 29.30
C SER A 297 -3.60 -21.28 29.77
N LEU A 298 -3.79 -21.79 30.99
CA LEU A 298 -2.99 -22.89 31.56
C LEU A 298 -3.07 -24.19 30.75
N ARG A 299 -4.25 -24.52 30.21
CA ARG A 299 -4.39 -25.68 29.31
C ARG A 299 -3.58 -25.50 28.03
N SER A 300 -3.56 -24.31 27.44
CA SER A 300 -2.76 -24.04 26.23
C SER A 300 -1.26 -24.11 26.52
N LEU A 301 -0.82 -23.64 27.68
CA LEU A 301 0.58 -23.76 28.13
C LEU A 301 0.99 -25.22 28.26
N ASN A 302 0.17 -26.05 28.90
CA ASN A 302 0.42 -27.49 29.03
C ASN A 302 0.45 -28.21 27.67
N ALA A 303 -0.28 -27.72 26.67
CA ALA A 303 -0.29 -28.26 25.31
C ALA A 303 0.97 -27.92 24.51
N CYS A 304 1.80 -26.96 24.94
CA CYS A 304 3.04 -26.59 24.24
C CYS A 304 4.17 -27.65 24.35
N GLN A 305 3.92 -28.77 25.05
CA GLN A 305 4.83 -29.92 25.21
C GLN A 305 6.24 -29.54 25.73
N THR A 306 6.36 -28.37 26.38
CA THR A 306 7.62 -27.81 26.86
C THR A 306 7.43 -27.37 28.31
N SER A 307 8.35 -27.74 29.19
CA SER A 307 8.30 -27.33 30.59
C SER A 307 8.78 -25.89 30.75
N VAL A 308 7.95 -25.05 31.39
CA VAL A 308 8.34 -23.71 31.84
C VAL A 308 9.11 -23.81 33.16
N ARG A 309 10.06 -22.90 33.40
CA ARG A 309 10.85 -22.87 34.64
C ARG A 309 10.00 -22.47 35.84
N ALA A 310 9.24 -21.39 35.67
CA ALA A 310 8.37 -20.82 36.69
C ALA A 310 7.14 -20.16 36.04
N LEU A 311 6.07 -20.06 36.82
CA LEU A 311 4.83 -19.41 36.44
C LEU A 311 4.41 -18.53 37.61
N ALA A 312 4.28 -17.23 37.38
CA ALA A 312 3.77 -16.29 38.37
C ALA A 312 2.46 -15.67 37.85
N ILE A 313 1.46 -15.58 38.72
CA ILE A 313 0.16 -14.96 38.43
C ILE A 313 0.14 -13.57 39.01
N SER A 314 -0.29 -12.59 38.21
CA SER A 314 -0.34 -11.19 38.63
C SER A 314 -1.56 -10.48 38.09
N THR A 315 -2.08 -9.52 38.85
CA THR A 315 -3.00 -8.54 38.26
C THR A 315 -2.22 -7.64 37.28
N PRO A 316 -2.83 -7.19 36.17
CA PRO A 316 -2.20 -6.24 35.25
C PRO A 316 -1.83 -4.90 35.92
N SER A 317 -2.41 -4.61 37.08
CA SER A 317 -2.23 -3.35 37.80
C SER A 317 -0.95 -3.27 38.65
N ASN A 318 -0.35 -4.40 39.03
CA ASN A 318 0.85 -4.44 39.87
C ASN A 318 1.70 -5.68 39.59
N LEU A 319 2.78 -5.51 38.83
CA LEU A 319 3.60 -6.61 38.32
C LEU A 319 4.86 -6.91 39.12
N LEU A 320 5.29 -5.97 39.99
CA LEU A 320 6.58 -6.09 40.68
C LEU A 320 6.74 -7.38 41.50
N PRO A 321 5.73 -7.84 42.29
CA PRO A 321 5.88 -9.06 43.08
C PRO A 321 6.08 -10.30 42.21
N ALA A 322 5.26 -10.46 41.18
CA ALA A 322 5.35 -11.61 40.27
C ALA A 322 6.65 -11.60 39.45
N LEU A 323 7.12 -10.43 39.01
CA LEU A 323 8.41 -10.33 38.33
C LEU A 323 9.58 -10.69 39.28
N ALA A 324 9.53 -10.26 40.54
CA ALA A 324 10.55 -10.60 41.53
C ALA A 324 10.62 -12.12 41.77
N GLU A 325 9.47 -12.78 41.92
CA GLU A 325 9.36 -14.24 42.02
C GLU A 325 10.04 -14.94 40.83
N LEU A 326 9.69 -14.53 39.60
CA LEU A 326 10.30 -15.12 38.40
C LEU A 326 11.81 -14.87 38.32
N PHE A 327 12.30 -13.69 38.73
CA PHE A 327 13.74 -13.42 38.81
C PHE A 327 14.45 -14.29 39.85
N GLU A 328 13.85 -14.49 41.03
CA GLU A 328 14.39 -15.34 42.09
C GLU A 328 14.46 -16.81 41.68
N ASP A 329 13.49 -17.28 40.89
CA ASP A 329 13.49 -18.63 40.30
C ASP A 329 14.52 -18.84 39.18
N GLY A 330 15.25 -17.77 38.82
CA GLY A 330 16.34 -17.77 37.85
C GLY A 330 15.87 -17.66 36.41
N CYS A 331 14.66 -17.14 36.17
CA CYS A 331 14.19 -16.89 34.81
C CYS A 331 14.99 -15.78 34.13
N ASP A 332 15.42 -16.05 32.90
CA ASP A 332 16.14 -15.10 32.03
C ASP A 332 15.29 -14.63 30.84
N ARG A 333 14.09 -15.19 30.67
CA ARG A 333 13.13 -14.86 29.62
C ARG A 333 11.71 -14.87 30.21
N PHE A 334 10.89 -13.93 29.77
CA PHE A 334 9.54 -13.73 30.28
C PHE A 334 8.52 -13.70 29.15
N LEU A 335 7.54 -14.60 29.22
CA LEU A 335 6.39 -14.60 28.33
C LEU A 335 5.14 -14.09 29.08
N PRO A 336 4.62 -12.90 28.77
CA PRO A 336 3.30 -12.47 29.22
C PRO A 336 2.19 -13.29 28.55
N LEU A 337 1.19 -13.69 29.31
CA LEU A 337 -0.03 -14.31 28.80
C LEU A 337 -1.24 -13.75 29.54
N TRP A 338 -2.24 -13.25 28.82
CA TRP A 338 -3.48 -12.81 29.44
C TRP A 338 -4.39 -14.01 29.74
N ALA A 339 -5.04 -14.01 30.90
CA ALA A 339 -6.05 -15.00 31.23
C ALA A 339 -7.17 -14.99 30.19
N GLY A 340 -7.46 -16.15 29.61
CA GLY A 340 -8.41 -16.33 28.51
C GLY A 340 -7.76 -16.41 27.13
N ASP A 341 -6.54 -15.89 26.97
CA ASP A 341 -5.75 -16.04 25.76
C ASP A 341 -5.02 -17.38 25.75
N ARG A 342 -4.62 -17.83 24.56
CA ARG A 342 -4.00 -19.14 24.33
C ARG A 342 -2.75 -19.01 23.49
N LEU A 343 -1.84 -19.96 23.65
CA LEU A 343 -0.68 -20.12 22.78
C LEU A 343 -0.93 -21.22 21.75
N ALA A 344 -0.38 -21.06 20.55
CA ALA A 344 -0.32 -22.13 19.57
C ALA A 344 0.50 -23.32 20.12
N SER A 345 0.19 -24.53 19.68
CA SER A 345 1.03 -25.71 19.96
C SER A 345 2.46 -25.42 19.50
N LEU A 346 3.46 -25.72 20.36
CA LEU A 346 4.88 -25.45 20.11
C LEU A 346 5.26 -23.96 20.06
N ALA A 347 4.39 -23.01 20.44
CA ALA A 347 4.75 -21.59 20.45
C ALA A 347 5.96 -21.27 21.35
N LEU A 348 6.07 -21.90 22.51
CA LEU A 348 7.14 -21.64 23.49
C LEU A 348 8.56 -21.82 22.94
N PRO A 349 8.93 -22.98 22.35
CA PRO A 349 10.27 -23.16 21.79
C PRO A 349 10.57 -22.18 20.65
N HIS A 350 9.60 -21.89 19.78
CA HIS A 350 9.79 -20.93 18.68
C HIS A 350 9.97 -19.50 19.19
N LEU A 351 9.15 -19.03 20.13
CA LEU A 351 9.28 -17.70 20.73
C LEU A 351 10.58 -17.57 21.52
N SER A 352 10.92 -18.56 22.34
CA SER A 352 12.15 -18.53 23.13
C SER A 352 13.38 -18.42 22.22
N ALA A 353 13.45 -19.23 21.16
CA ALA A 353 14.59 -19.26 20.24
C ALA A 353 14.90 -17.89 19.60
N LEU A 354 13.94 -16.98 19.48
CA LEU A 354 14.16 -15.64 18.92
C LEU A 354 15.10 -14.76 19.77
N LEU A 355 15.26 -15.09 21.05
CA LEU A 355 16.18 -14.41 21.96
C LEU A 355 17.60 -15.00 21.93
N ASP A 356 17.78 -16.19 21.34
CA ASP A 356 19.11 -16.83 21.22
C ASP A 356 20.03 -16.05 20.27
N ASP A 357 19.44 -15.38 19.27
CA ASP A 357 20.14 -14.56 18.28
C ASP A 357 20.47 -13.14 18.79
N GLY A 358 20.52 -12.95 20.11
CA GLY A 358 20.88 -11.68 20.76
C GLY A 358 19.80 -10.59 20.71
N SER A 359 18.56 -10.93 20.34
CA SER A 359 17.43 -10.00 20.42
C SER A 359 17.10 -9.73 21.90
N ALA A 360 16.90 -8.47 22.27
CA ALA A 360 16.55 -8.13 23.65
C ALA A 360 15.13 -8.56 24.02
N TRP A 361 14.25 -8.55 23.02
CA TRP A 361 12.92 -9.12 23.09
C TRP A 361 12.42 -9.44 21.68
N ALA A 362 11.34 -10.20 21.59
CA ALA A 362 10.76 -10.61 20.32
C ALA A 362 9.24 -10.67 20.41
N PHE A 363 8.57 -10.75 19.27
CA PHE A 363 7.13 -10.96 19.20
C PHE A 363 6.72 -11.78 17.99
N ALA A 364 5.59 -12.46 18.12
CA ALA A 364 4.89 -13.13 17.04
C ALA A 364 3.57 -12.40 16.73
N ASP A 365 2.93 -12.79 15.64
CA ASP A 365 1.59 -12.32 15.30
C ASP A 365 0.55 -12.98 16.20
N CYS A 366 -0.64 -12.38 16.21
CA CYS A 366 -1.76 -12.92 16.95
C CYS A 366 -3.04 -12.87 16.16
N ASP A 367 -3.98 -13.74 16.48
CA ASP A 367 -5.35 -13.69 15.97
C ASP A 367 -6.34 -13.71 17.12
N ARG A 368 -7.60 -13.96 16.83
CA ARG A 368 -8.67 -14.07 17.82
C ARG A 368 -9.47 -15.35 17.64
N ASP A 369 -9.86 -15.93 18.76
CA ASP A 369 -10.86 -16.99 18.82
C ASP A 369 -12.21 -16.49 18.27
N GLY A 370 -12.70 -17.15 17.21
CA GLY A 370 -14.03 -16.95 16.66
C GLY A 370 -15.13 -17.59 17.51
N GLN A 371 -16.39 -17.34 17.16
CA GLN A 371 -17.54 -17.78 17.96
C GLN A 371 -17.77 -19.30 17.92
N LEU A 372 -17.38 -19.95 16.82
CA LEU A 372 -17.51 -21.40 16.60
C LEU A 372 -16.16 -22.12 16.80
N GLY A 373 -15.15 -21.44 17.34
CA GLY A 373 -13.81 -21.96 17.61
C GLY A 373 -12.82 -21.77 16.46
N GLU A 374 -13.26 -21.24 15.32
CA GLU A 374 -12.43 -20.87 14.17
C GLU A 374 -11.40 -19.79 14.50
N ARG A 375 -10.36 -19.67 13.67
CA ARG A 375 -9.39 -18.57 13.75
C ARG A 375 -9.96 -17.35 13.01
N SER A 376 -9.88 -16.16 13.61
CA SER A 376 -10.43 -14.93 13.02
C SER A 376 -9.58 -13.70 13.34
N LEU A 377 -9.72 -12.63 12.56
CA LEU A 377 -9.17 -11.29 12.84
C LEU A 377 -7.68 -11.27 13.22
N PRO A 378 -6.80 -11.67 12.30
CA PRO A 378 -5.37 -11.65 12.54
C PRO A 378 -4.81 -10.22 12.62
N TRP A 379 -3.94 -10.02 13.59
CA TRP A 379 -3.02 -8.89 13.67
C TRP A 379 -1.68 -9.36 13.12
N LEU A 380 -1.49 -9.14 11.82
CA LEU A 380 -0.27 -9.40 11.09
C LEU A 380 0.62 -8.16 11.16
N LYS A 381 1.69 -8.25 11.93
CA LYS A 381 2.40 -7.07 12.43
C LYS A 381 3.59 -6.71 11.54
N PRO A 382 3.94 -5.43 11.41
CA PRO A 382 5.24 -5.04 10.86
C PRO A 382 6.35 -5.41 11.87
N VAL A 383 7.60 -5.16 11.49
CA VAL A 383 8.70 -5.09 12.46
C VAL A 383 8.43 -4.05 13.55
N TRP A 384 9.15 -4.12 14.67
CA TRP A 384 9.02 -3.17 15.78
C TRP A 384 9.12 -1.71 15.30
N ASP A 385 8.09 -0.93 15.63
CA ASP A 385 8.02 0.49 15.39
C ASP A 385 7.50 1.19 16.65
N ILE A 386 8.36 1.99 17.27
CA ILE A 386 8.02 2.74 18.48
C ILE A 386 6.94 3.80 18.21
N ASP A 387 6.90 4.37 17.00
CA ASP A 387 5.90 5.38 16.63
C ASP A 387 4.51 4.75 16.54
N LEU A 388 4.42 3.59 15.89
CA LEU A 388 3.20 2.80 15.87
C LEU A 388 2.82 2.29 17.26
N PHE A 389 3.79 1.84 18.09
CA PHE A 389 3.54 1.42 19.47
C PHE A 389 2.95 2.56 20.31
N ILE A 390 3.43 3.80 20.14
CA ILE A 390 2.84 4.94 20.82
C ILE A 390 1.37 5.08 20.42
N GLY A 391 1.08 4.96 19.13
CA GLY A 391 -0.27 4.98 18.59
C GLY A 391 -1.19 3.89 19.15
N ALA A 392 -0.74 2.64 19.06
CA ALA A 392 -1.47 1.44 19.46
C ALA A 392 -0.49 0.33 19.87
N ASP A 393 -0.82 -0.39 20.94
CA ASP A 393 -0.03 -1.56 21.33
C ASP A 393 -0.53 -2.79 20.58
N ILE A 394 0.05 -3.00 19.39
CA ILE A 394 -0.16 -4.22 18.60
C ILE A 394 0.92 -5.29 18.86
N PHE A 395 2.00 -4.94 19.54
CA PHE A 395 3.21 -5.75 19.59
C PHE A 395 3.25 -6.71 20.77
N THR A 396 2.69 -6.31 21.92
CA THR A 396 2.83 -7.07 23.16
C THR A 396 2.04 -8.39 23.21
N PRO A 397 0.87 -8.56 22.56
CA PRO A 397 0.26 -9.88 22.43
C PRO A 397 1.17 -10.81 21.63
N GLY A 398 1.66 -11.90 22.22
CA GLY A 398 2.66 -12.77 21.60
C GLY A 398 4.11 -12.29 21.71
N ALA A 399 4.39 -11.32 22.58
CA ALA A 399 5.76 -10.91 22.90
C ALA A 399 6.44 -11.85 23.90
N ILE A 400 7.77 -11.87 23.88
CA ILE A 400 8.65 -12.50 24.86
C ILE A 400 9.83 -11.55 25.13
N PHE A 401 10.15 -11.34 26.40
CA PHE A 401 11.16 -10.38 26.82
C PHE A 401 12.36 -11.05 27.47
N GLY A 402 13.58 -10.62 27.12
CA GLY A 402 14.78 -10.98 27.87
C GLY A 402 14.81 -10.31 29.24
N ALA A 403 15.43 -10.97 30.22
CA ALA A 403 15.46 -10.45 31.58
C ALA A 403 16.19 -9.12 31.71
N ASP A 404 17.22 -8.89 30.90
CA ASP A 404 18.01 -7.67 30.95
C ASP A 404 17.23 -6.44 30.49
N ILE A 405 16.38 -6.56 29.46
CA ILE A 405 15.56 -5.42 29.02
C ILE A 405 14.46 -5.09 30.03
N VAL A 406 13.90 -6.10 30.69
CA VAL A 406 12.93 -5.91 31.79
C VAL A 406 13.60 -5.23 32.98
N LYS A 407 14.78 -5.68 33.41
CA LYS A 407 15.53 -5.03 34.50
C LYS A 407 15.87 -3.58 34.20
N GLN A 408 16.31 -3.28 32.96
CA GLN A 408 16.57 -1.92 32.52
C GLN A 408 15.29 -1.05 32.56
N ALA A 409 14.17 -1.56 32.08
CA ALA A 409 12.88 -0.88 32.14
C ALA A 409 12.48 -0.55 33.59
N LEU A 410 12.54 -1.55 34.48
CA LEU A 410 12.21 -1.38 35.90
C LEU A 410 13.12 -0.35 36.59
N ALA A 411 14.42 -0.36 36.29
CA ALA A 411 15.36 0.63 36.81
C ALA A 411 14.99 2.05 36.38
N MET A 412 14.57 2.25 35.12
CA MET A 412 14.13 3.56 34.62
C MET A 412 12.81 4.02 35.24
N LEU A 413 11.88 3.10 35.51
CA LEU A 413 10.56 3.40 36.07
C LEU A 413 10.61 3.71 37.58
N THR A 414 11.54 3.09 38.31
CA THR A 414 11.64 3.18 39.79
C THR A 414 12.73 4.14 40.28
N ALA A 415 13.54 4.72 39.39
CA ALA A 415 14.71 5.56 39.71
C ALA A 415 14.47 6.73 40.69
N ARG A 416 13.22 7.14 40.93
CA ARG A 416 12.87 8.25 41.83
C ARG A 416 11.84 7.88 42.90
N GLU A 417 11.29 6.67 42.87
CA GLU A 417 10.19 6.24 43.73
C GLU A 417 10.32 4.74 44.04
N ALA A 418 10.90 4.43 45.21
CA ALA A 418 11.14 3.04 45.62
C ALA A 418 9.87 2.19 45.80
N ASN A 419 8.71 2.83 46.04
CA ASN A 419 7.43 2.16 46.29
C ASN A 419 6.43 2.33 45.12
N LYS A 420 6.90 2.63 43.91
CA LYS A 420 6.01 2.81 42.76
C LYS A 420 5.38 1.48 42.36
N VAL A 421 4.05 1.45 42.28
CA VAL A 421 3.31 0.34 41.66
C VAL A 421 3.49 0.41 40.15
N ILE A 422 3.90 -0.71 39.53
CA ILE A 422 4.12 -0.81 38.09
C ILE A 422 3.03 -1.68 37.48
N ASN A 423 2.15 -1.06 36.68
CA ASN A 423 1.17 -1.80 35.87
C ASN A 423 1.79 -2.23 34.53
N TRP A 424 1.02 -3.02 33.77
CA TRP A 424 1.40 -3.50 32.45
C TRP A 424 1.82 -2.40 31.47
N HIS A 425 1.07 -1.31 31.39
CA HIS A 425 1.38 -0.21 30.47
C HIS A 425 2.65 0.54 30.87
N ASP A 426 2.91 0.72 32.18
CA ASP A 426 4.17 1.29 32.67
C ASP A 426 5.34 0.41 32.25
N LEU A 427 5.24 -0.91 32.45
CA LEU A 427 6.28 -1.86 32.11
C LEU A 427 6.60 -1.83 30.60
N THR A 428 5.59 -1.91 29.74
CA THR A 428 5.79 -1.95 28.28
C THR A 428 6.32 -0.62 27.75
N ALA A 429 5.88 0.52 28.31
CA ALA A 429 6.47 1.83 28.03
C ALA A 429 7.94 1.90 28.48
N GLY A 430 8.28 1.32 29.64
CA GLY A 430 9.65 1.19 30.12
C GLY A 430 10.53 0.35 29.20
N ILE A 431 10.02 -0.79 28.73
CA ILE A 431 10.71 -1.67 27.78
C ILE A 431 10.93 -0.97 26.43
N ALA A 432 9.93 -0.24 25.92
CA ALA A 432 10.07 0.57 24.71
C ALA A 432 11.17 1.62 24.86
N LEU A 433 11.21 2.34 25.99
CA LEU A 433 12.26 3.33 26.28
C LEU A 433 13.65 2.69 26.39
N ALA A 434 13.75 1.56 27.12
CA ALA A 434 15.00 0.84 27.27
C ALA A 434 15.52 0.37 25.89
N THR A 435 14.63 -0.19 25.07
CA THR A 435 14.94 -0.65 23.70
C THR A 435 15.49 0.49 22.85
N GLN A 436 14.84 1.65 22.87
CA GLN A 436 15.26 2.83 22.11
C GLN A 436 16.60 3.40 22.58
N ARG A 437 16.89 3.38 23.89
CA ARG A 437 18.12 3.94 24.46
C ARG A 437 19.34 3.03 24.29
N SER A 438 19.13 1.72 24.34
CA SER A 438 20.22 0.75 24.19
C SER A 438 20.48 0.37 22.74
N GLY A 439 19.63 0.81 21.79
CA GLY A 439 19.70 0.32 20.40
C GLY A 439 19.44 -1.19 20.30
N ALA A 440 18.64 -1.73 21.21
CA ALA A 440 18.43 -3.17 21.29
C ALA A 440 17.66 -3.71 20.08
N LEU A 441 18.07 -4.90 19.63
CA LEU A 441 17.40 -5.60 18.54
C LEU A 441 16.08 -6.21 19.02
N VAL A 442 15.05 -6.06 18.19
CA VAL A 442 13.74 -6.68 18.37
C VAL A 442 13.46 -7.59 17.19
N ALA A 443 13.17 -8.86 17.46
CA ALA A 443 12.80 -9.84 16.44
C ALA A 443 11.28 -9.97 16.31
N HIS A 444 10.80 -9.99 15.07
CA HIS A 444 9.45 -10.36 14.71
C HIS A 444 9.49 -11.74 14.05
N LEU A 445 8.71 -12.69 14.55
CA LEU A 445 8.44 -13.92 13.83
C LEU A 445 7.08 -13.79 13.14
N PRO A 446 7.02 -13.69 11.80
CA PRO A 446 5.77 -13.56 11.02
C PRO A 446 4.94 -14.85 11.01
N ARG A 447 4.54 -15.26 12.21
CA ARG A 447 3.75 -16.44 12.56
C ARG A 447 2.72 -16.08 13.59
N VAL A 448 1.51 -16.60 13.44
CA VAL A 448 0.46 -16.45 14.43
C VAL A 448 0.65 -17.49 15.55
N LEU A 449 1.29 -17.08 16.64
CA LEU A 449 1.62 -17.96 17.79
C LEU A 449 0.80 -17.68 19.04
N TYR A 450 0.03 -16.59 19.01
CA TYR A 450 -0.75 -16.11 20.14
C TYR A 450 -2.21 -15.92 19.72
N HIS A 451 -3.13 -16.54 20.44
CA HIS A 451 -4.56 -16.52 20.15
C HIS A 451 -5.26 -15.72 21.24
N ARG A 452 -5.79 -14.57 20.87
CA ARG A 452 -6.54 -13.71 21.79
C ARG A 452 -7.92 -14.31 22.04
N GLY A 453 -8.41 -14.22 23.27
CA GLY A 453 -9.73 -14.70 23.63
C GLY A 453 -10.84 -13.99 22.84
N ALA A 454 -11.99 -14.64 22.70
CA ALA A 454 -13.11 -14.10 21.90
C ALA A 454 -13.64 -12.74 22.39
N SER A 455 -13.45 -12.41 23.67
CA SER A 455 -13.79 -11.12 24.27
C SER A 455 -12.76 -10.02 24.02
N ALA A 456 -11.58 -10.35 23.48
CA ALA A 456 -10.56 -9.37 23.15
C ALA A 456 -11.04 -8.43 22.03
N PRO A 457 -10.62 -7.16 22.04
CA PRO A 457 -10.93 -6.21 20.97
C PRO A 457 -10.55 -6.77 19.60
N GLU A 458 -11.42 -6.59 18.62
CA GLU A 458 -11.19 -7.05 17.24
C GLU A 458 -9.90 -6.46 16.65
N SER A 459 -9.70 -5.18 16.96
CA SER A 459 -8.62 -4.34 16.47
C SER A 459 -8.34 -3.23 17.50
N PRO A 460 -7.16 -2.59 17.45
CA PRO A 460 -6.77 -1.60 18.46
C PRO A 460 -7.72 -0.41 18.56
N GLU A 461 -8.29 0.04 17.44
CA GLU A 461 -9.21 1.18 17.41
C GLU A 461 -10.57 0.88 18.04
N ARG A 462 -10.93 -0.41 18.16
CA ARG A 462 -12.18 -0.86 18.81
C ARG A 462 -11.98 -1.19 20.29
N ALA A 463 -10.77 -1.03 20.82
CA ALA A 463 -10.50 -1.23 22.23
C ALA A 463 -11.11 -0.10 23.10
N GLN A 464 -11.20 -0.34 24.41
CA GLN A 464 -11.62 0.70 25.36
C GLN A 464 -10.45 1.65 25.66
N PRO A 465 -10.69 2.96 25.83
CA PRO A 465 -9.66 3.91 26.22
C PRO A 465 -9.10 3.58 27.61
N SER A 466 -7.77 3.64 27.75
CA SER A 466 -7.06 3.35 29.01
C SER A 466 -6.29 4.57 29.50
N ALA A 467 -6.72 5.14 30.63
CA ALA A 467 -6.01 6.24 31.28
C ALA A 467 -4.62 5.83 31.81
N GLN A 468 -4.45 4.55 32.16
CA GLN A 468 -3.13 4.01 32.52
C GLN A 468 -2.19 4.01 31.31
N ARG A 469 -2.67 3.55 30.15
CA ARG A 469 -1.92 3.59 28.90
C ARG A 469 -1.54 5.01 28.50
N GLN A 470 -2.49 5.95 28.57
CA GLN A 470 -2.22 7.34 28.25
C GLN A 470 -1.10 7.92 29.14
N ARG A 471 -1.18 7.74 30.47
CA ARG A 471 -0.12 8.22 31.39
C ARG A 471 1.24 7.57 31.13
N ALA A 472 1.27 6.25 30.85
CA ALA A 472 2.50 5.55 30.53
C ALA A 472 3.15 6.09 29.24
N LEU A 473 2.33 6.45 28.25
CA LEU A 473 2.82 7.00 26.98
C LEU A 473 3.16 8.49 27.04
N GLU A 474 2.49 9.27 27.89
CA GLU A 474 2.92 10.63 28.25
C GLU A 474 4.32 10.59 28.89
N TRP A 475 4.54 9.63 29.81
CA TRP A 475 5.86 9.41 30.39
C TRP A 475 6.89 8.99 29.33
N LEU A 476 6.57 8.00 28.47
CA LEU A 476 7.48 7.54 27.41
C LEU A 476 7.86 8.68 26.47
N SER A 477 6.86 9.38 25.93
CA SER A 477 7.05 10.51 25.00
C SER A 477 7.88 11.62 25.64
N GLY A 478 7.60 11.98 26.89
CA GLY A 478 8.37 12.97 27.64
C GLY A 478 9.82 12.56 27.94
N LYS A 479 10.11 11.24 28.00
CA LYS A 479 11.48 10.71 28.13
C LYS A 479 12.23 10.64 26.80
N LEU A 480 11.52 10.51 25.69
CA LEU A 480 12.07 10.56 24.33
C LEU A 480 12.37 12.00 23.92
N ALA A 481 11.45 12.92 24.19
CA ALA A 481 11.59 14.34 23.91
C ALA A 481 10.97 15.18 25.04
N PRO A 482 11.76 15.93 25.83
CA PRO A 482 11.23 16.80 26.87
C PRO A 482 10.22 17.81 26.33
N GLY A 483 9.02 17.85 26.91
CA GLY A 483 7.92 18.72 26.45
C GLY A 483 6.96 18.05 25.48
N ALA A 484 7.21 16.80 25.07
CA ALA A 484 6.23 16.02 24.33
C ALA A 484 4.98 15.72 25.18
N THR A 485 3.82 15.75 24.54
CA THR A 485 2.52 15.41 25.16
C THR A 485 1.83 14.32 24.35
N VAL A 486 0.77 13.74 24.90
CA VAL A 486 -0.03 12.72 24.21
C VAL A 486 -1.51 13.07 24.31
N SER A 487 -2.25 12.87 23.22
CA SER A 487 -3.71 12.99 23.20
C SER A 487 -4.35 11.73 22.64
N GLN A 488 -5.65 11.57 22.86
CA GLN A 488 -6.45 10.58 22.14
C GLN A 488 -6.66 11.01 20.68
N VAL A 489 -6.85 10.05 19.79
CA VAL A 489 -7.27 10.30 18.40
C VAL A 489 -8.79 10.51 18.37
N ALA A 490 -9.25 11.45 17.54
CA ALA A 490 -10.68 11.69 17.34
C ALA A 490 -11.36 10.42 16.79
N ASP A 491 -12.60 10.16 17.20
CA ASP A 491 -13.41 8.98 16.86
C ASP A 491 -12.88 7.61 17.36
N TYR A 492 -11.59 7.50 17.71
CA TYR A 492 -10.95 6.27 18.20
C TYR A 492 -10.15 6.52 19.50
N PRO A 493 -10.81 6.73 20.65
CA PRO A 493 -10.17 7.19 21.88
C PRO A 493 -9.19 6.21 22.53
N ALA A 494 -9.17 4.94 22.09
CA ALA A 494 -8.13 3.98 22.49
C ALA A 494 -6.80 4.18 21.75
N LEU A 495 -6.83 4.80 20.56
CA LEU A 495 -5.65 5.20 19.82
C LEU A 495 -5.10 6.51 20.39
N LEU A 496 -3.78 6.61 20.46
CA LEU A 496 -3.09 7.79 20.98
C LEU A 496 -2.25 8.49 19.92
N ARG A 497 -1.97 9.77 20.13
CA ARG A 497 -1.12 10.60 19.29
C ARG A 497 -0.11 11.33 20.15
N ALA A 498 1.18 11.18 19.85
CA ALA A 498 2.21 12.02 20.41
C ALA A 498 2.29 13.37 19.69
N HIS A 499 2.46 14.44 20.46
CA HIS A 499 2.76 15.78 19.99
C HIS A 499 4.20 16.10 20.37
N TRP A 500 5.06 16.20 19.36
CA TRP A 500 6.49 16.48 19.58
C TRP A 500 6.72 17.98 19.71
N PRO A 501 7.59 18.40 20.64
CA PRO A 501 7.84 19.81 20.88
C PRO A 501 8.58 20.44 19.69
N LEU A 502 8.17 21.65 19.32
CA LEU A 502 8.92 22.49 18.39
C LEU A 502 9.92 23.37 19.15
N PRO A 503 11.07 23.71 18.55
CA PRO A 503 11.99 24.69 19.13
C PRO A 503 11.33 26.07 19.21
N ALA A 504 11.77 26.88 20.18
CA ALA A 504 11.25 28.25 20.36
C ALA A 504 11.46 29.13 19.13
N GLN A 505 12.57 28.93 18.41
CA GLN A 505 12.80 29.51 17.09
C GLN A 505 12.63 28.41 16.05
N LEU A 506 11.66 28.58 15.15
CA LEU A 506 11.41 27.61 14.08
C LEU A 506 12.52 27.67 13.03
N PRO A 507 13.07 26.52 12.60
CA PRO A 507 14.07 26.47 11.54
C PRO A 507 13.48 26.99 10.23
N ARG A 508 14.33 27.45 9.31
CA ARG A 508 13.81 27.87 8.00
C ARG A 508 13.45 26.64 7.16
N VAL A 509 12.26 26.66 6.56
CA VAL A 509 11.81 25.61 5.62
C VAL A 509 11.83 26.16 4.20
N SER A 510 12.42 25.42 3.26
CA SER A 510 12.34 25.72 1.83
C SER A 510 11.43 24.71 1.13
N LEU A 511 10.26 25.16 0.67
CA LEU A 511 9.33 24.36 -0.13
C LEU A 511 9.62 24.56 -1.62
N ILE A 512 9.87 23.47 -2.33
CA ILE A 512 10.18 23.45 -3.76
C ILE A 512 8.95 22.97 -4.51
N VAL A 513 8.47 23.80 -5.45
CA VAL A 513 7.26 23.54 -6.23
C VAL A 513 7.59 23.56 -7.73
N PRO A 514 7.89 22.39 -8.34
CA PRO A 514 8.02 22.27 -9.79
C PRO A 514 6.68 22.52 -10.47
N THR A 515 6.66 23.30 -11.56
CA THR A 515 5.42 23.58 -12.30
C THR A 515 5.65 23.71 -13.81
N ARG A 516 4.59 23.45 -14.56
CA ARG A 516 4.46 23.80 -15.98
C ARG A 516 2.98 24.03 -16.28
N ASP A 517 2.64 25.24 -16.69
CA ASP A 517 1.26 25.66 -16.97
C ASP A 517 0.31 25.40 -15.79
N GLN A 518 -0.96 25.13 -16.07
CA GLN A 518 -2.00 24.80 -15.08
C GLN A 518 -2.18 25.86 -13.99
N TYR A 519 -2.31 27.13 -14.40
CA TYR A 519 -2.50 28.30 -13.52
C TYR A 519 -3.41 28.02 -12.32
N LYS A 520 -4.56 27.37 -12.50
CA LYS A 520 -5.50 27.11 -11.41
C LYS A 520 -4.90 26.24 -10.29
N LEU A 521 -4.17 25.17 -10.65
CA LEU A 521 -3.54 24.30 -9.66
C LEU A 521 -2.43 25.04 -8.94
N LEU A 522 -1.52 25.65 -9.72
CA LEU A 522 -0.39 26.39 -9.19
C LEU A 522 -0.85 27.53 -8.27
N HIS A 523 -1.86 28.29 -8.68
CA HIS A 523 -2.43 29.37 -7.88
C HIS A 523 -2.99 28.83 -6.56
N THR A 524 -3.85 27.81 -6.59
CA THR A 524 -4.38 27.21 -5.34
C THR A 524 -3.26 26.73 -4.42
N CYS A 525 -2.25 26.06 -4.96
CA CYS A 525 -1.10 25.58 -4.17
C CYS A 525 -0.34 26.75 -3.53
N ILE A 526 0.10 27.74 -4.32
CA ILE A 526 0.92 28.84 -3.81
C ILE A 526 0.14 29.76 -2.87
N GLU A 527 -1.14 30.03 -3.12
CA GLU A 527 -1.97 30.77 -2.17
C GLU A 527 -2.13 30.04 -0.84
N GLY A 528 -2.35 28.72 -0.85
CA GLY A 528 -2.44 27.93 0.38
C GLY A 528 -1.12 27.88 1.15
N LEU A 529 0.01 27.79 0.44
CA LEU A 529 1.34 27.84 1.06
C LEU A 529 1.64 29.21 1.68
N LEU A 530 1.21 30.31 1.05
CA LEU A 530 1.48 31.67 1.53
C LEU A 530 0.53 32.11 2.65
N ASN A 531 -0.77 31.79 2.53
CA ASN A 531 -1.82 32.41 3.33
C ASN A 531 -2.45 31.45 4.34
N ASP A 532 -2.47 30.14 4.05
CA ASP A 532 -3.19 29.15 4.85
C ASP A 532 -2.25 28.22 5.63
N THR A 533 -0.93 28.40 5.52
CA THR A 533 0.07 27.62 6.25
C THR A 533 0.58 28.40 7.48
N ASP A 534 0.36 27.87 8.67
CA ASP A 534 0.84 28.46 9.94
C ASP A 534 2.34 28.18 10.14
N TYR A 535 3.19 28.86 9.36
CA TYR A 535 4.64 28.77 9.46
C TYR A 535 5.37 30.02 8.93
N ASP A 536 5.86 30.87 9.83
CA ASP A 536 6.42 32.18 9.45
C ASP A 536 7.76 32.09 8.70
N ASN A 537 8.65 31.17 9.08
CA ASN A 537 10.02 31.09 8.54
C ASN A 537 10.09 30.23 7.27
N LEU A 538 9.33 30.64 6.26
CA LEU A 538 9.08 29.87 5.03
C LEU A 538 9.76 30.52 3.81
N GLU A 539 10.45 29.70 3.01
CA GLU A 539 10.91 30.03 1.67
C GLU A 539 10.15 29.17 0.66
N ILE A 540 9.52 29.79 -0.33
CA ILE A 540 8.86 29.06 -1.42
C ILE A 540 9.67 29.28 -2.70
N ILE A 541 10.04 28.19 -3.35
CA ILE A 541 10.80 28.17 -4.60
C ILE A 541 9.95 27.49 -5.67
N VAL A 542 9.40 28.27 -6.59
CA VAL A 542 8.67 27.75 -7.75
C VAL A 542 9.65 27.53 -8.89
N VAL A 543 9.68 26.32 -9.45
CA VAL A 543 10.56 26.01 -10.59
C VAL A 543 9.72 25.87 -11.85
N ASP A 544 9.78 26.87 -12.72
CA ASP A 544 9.04 26.91 -13.98
C ASP A 544 9.75 26.09 -15.06
N ASN A 545 9.13 24.97 -15.47
CA ASN A 545 9.62 24.13 -16.56
C ASN A 545 8.96 24.47 -17.89
N GLN A 546 9.26 25.67 -18.39
CA GLN A 546 8.84 26.16 -19.71
C GLN A 546 7.31 26.28 -19.84
N SER A 547 6.67 26.95 -18.87
CA SER A 547 5.26 27.33 -19.01
C SER A 547 5.05 28.21 -20.26
N THR A 548 3.94 27.96 -20.94
CA THR A 548 3.51 28.65 -22.17
C THR A 548 2.13 29.28 -22.03
N ASP A 549 1.34 28.86 -21.04
CA ASP A 549 0.05 29.47 -20.71
C ASP A 549 0.26 30.92 -20.25
N PRO A 550 -0.31 31.93 -20.95
CA PRO A 550 -0.16 33.33 -20.60
C PRO A 550 -0.58 33.65 -19.16
N LYS A 551 -1.62 32.98 -18.63
CA LYS A 551 -2.07 33.20 -17.24
C LYS A 551 -1.03 32.71 -16.24
N THR A 552 -0.47 31.53 -16.48
CA THR A 552 0.61 30.98 -15.65
C THR A 552 1.85 31.88 -15.67
N ILE A 553 2.28 32.33 -16.86
CA ILE A 553 3.44 33.23 -16.99
C ILE A 553 3.21 34.56 -16.26
N GLN A 554 2.02 35.15 -16.40
CA GLN A 554 1.65 36.36 -15.68
C GLN A 554 1.75 36.16 -14.17
N TYR A 555 1.14 35.10 -13.64
CA TYR A 555 1.17 34.80 -12.21
C TYR A 555 2.59 34.59 -11.68
N LEU A 556 3.41 33.81 -12.40
CA LEU A 556 4.83 33.61 -12.05
C LEU A 556 5.60 34.94 -11.96
N SER A 557 5.27 35.94 -12.80
CA SER A 557 5.91 37.25 -12.72
C SER A 557 5.52 38.04 -11.46
N GLU A 558 4.29 37.85 -10.96
CA GLU A 558 3.77 38.50 -9.76
C GLU A 558 4.33 37.88 -8.47
N LEU A 559 4.66 36.59 -8.49
CA LEU A 559 5.15 35.83 -7.33
C LEU A 559 6.44 36.38 -6.71
N ASN A 560 7.39 36.86 -7.52
CA ASN A 560 8.64 37.43 -6.99
C ASN A 560 8.39 38.65 -6.08
N ALA A 561 7.40 39.49 -6.40
CA ALA A 561 7.03 40.65 -5.57
C ALA A 561 6.40 40.24 -4.23
N ARG A 562 5.94 38.99 -4.12
CA ARG A 562 5.32 38.40 -2.92
C ARG A 562 6.29 37.56 -2.09
N GLY A 563 7.59 37.63 -2.40
CA GLY A 563 8.63 36.88 -1.68
C GLY A 563 8.80 35.42 -2.11
N VAL A 564 8.09 34.97 -3.15
CA VAL A 564 8.26 33.64 -3.73
C VAL A 564 9.35 33.68 -4.79
N LYS A 565 10.35 32.79 -4.68
CA LYS A 565 11.47 32.72 -5.63
C LYS A 565 11.08 31.91 -6.86
N VAL A 566 11.02 32.52 -8.03
CA VAL A 566 10.74 31.81 -9.28
C VAL A 566 12.04 31.49 -10.03
N LEU A 567 12.26 30.20 -10.32
CA LEU A 567 13.44 29.70 -11.02
C LEU A 567 13.07 29.14 -12.40
N PRO A 568 13.64 29.64 -13.50
CA PRO A 568 13.42 29.06 -14.82
C PRO A 568 14.22 27.75 -14.99
N HIS A 569 13.59 26.73 -15.56
CA HIS A 569 14.18 25.45 -15.95
C HIS A 569 13.95 25.18 -17.44
N PRO A 570 14.80 25.73 -18.33
CA PRO A 570 14.65 25.63 -19.78
C PRO A 570 15.22 24.32 -20.34
N TYR A 571 14.93 23.19 -19.69
CA TYR A 571 15.38 21.86 -20.09
C TYR A 571 14.21 20.87 -20.13
N PRO A 572 14.35 19.70 -20.78
CA PRO A 572 13.33 18.67 -20.76
C PRO A 572 12.93 18.28 -19.33
N PHE A 573 11.66 17.93 -19.15
CA PHE A 573 11.12 17.59 -17.84
C PHE A 573 11.87 16.40 -17.22
N ASN A 574 12.47 16.65 -16.06
CA ASN A 574 13.05 15.65 -15.17
C ASN A 574 12.77 16.14 -13.75
N TYR A 575 11.83 15.48 -13.07
CA TYR A 575 11.38 15.87 -11.74
C TYR A 575 12.55 15.88 -10.74
N SER A 576 13.40 14.85 -10.81
CA SER A 576 14.58 14.71 -9.96
C SER A 576 15.58 15.85 -10.17
N THR A 577 15.94 16.17 -11.42
CA THR A 577 16.86 17.29 -11.72
C THR A 577 16.28 18.64 -11.30
N ILE A 578 14.98 18.87 -11.54
CA ILE A 578 14.31 20.12 -11.16
C ILE A 578 14.41 20.34 -9.65
N ASN A 579 14.07 19.32 -8.86
CA ASN A 579 14.13 19.38 -7.41
C ASN A 579 15.56 19.51 -6.89
N ASN A 580 16.51 18.71 -7.41
CA ASN A 580 17.92 18.79 -7.03
C ASN A 580 18.50 20.20 -7.25
N ARG A 581 18.21 20.82 -8.40
CA ARG A 581 18.67 22.17 -8.71
C ARG A 581 18.11 23.22 -7.74
N ALA A 582 16.83 23.12 -7.41
CA ALA A 582 16.20 24.05 -6.47
C ALA A 582 16.68 23.84 -5.03
N ALA A 583 16.85 22.58 -4.61
CA ALA A 583 17.38 22.23 -3.29
C ALA A 583 18.80 22.79 -3.06
N ASN A 584 19.65 22.79 -4.10
CA ASN A 584 20.97 23.42 -4.05
C ASN A 584 20.91 24.93 -3.79
N LEU A 585 19.86 25.60 -4.28
CA LEU A 585 19.65 27.05 -4.14
C LEU A 585 18.78 27.43 -2.93
N ALA A 586 18.23 26.45 -2.24
CA ALA A 586 17.39 26.61 -1.08
C ALA A 586 18.22 27.00 0.15
N THR A 587 17.67 27.86 0.99
CA THR A 587 18.36 28.41 2.17
C THR A 587 17.83 27.86 3.49
N GLY A 588 16.79 27.03 3.45
CA GLY A 588 16.21 26.36 4.60
C GLY A 588 17.11 25.26 5.16
N GLU A 589 17.00 25.07 6.47
CA GLU A 589 17.58 23.91 7.17
C GLU A 589 16.78 22.64 6.85
N LEU A 590 15.51 22.81 6.49
CA LEU A 590 14.61 21.77 6.01
C LEU A 590 14.23 22.03 4.55
N ILE A 591 14.18 20.96 3.76
CA ILE A 591 13.72 20.95 2.37
C ILE A 591 12.38 20.23 2.32
N GLY A 592 11.40 20.84 1.66
CA GLY A 592 10.12 20.22 1.31
C GLY A 592 9.99 20.07 -0.19
N LEU A 593 9.75 18.84 -0.67
CA LEU A 593 9.35 18.57 -2.05
C LEU A 593 7.82 18.59 -2.09
N VAL A 594 7.24 19.46 -2.91
CA VAL A 594 5.80 19.71 -2.95
C VAL A 594 5.35 19.81 -4.42
N ASN A 595 4.31 19.06 -4.80
CA ASN A 595 3.74 19.20 -6.14
C ASN A 595 2.90 20.49 -6.28
N ASN A 596 2.75 20.98 -7.51
CA ASN A 596 2.00 22.21 -7.80
C ASN A 596 0.47 22.08 -7.69
N ASP A 597 -0.04 20.89 -7.41
CA ASP A 597 -1.47 20.55 -7.27
C ASP A 597 -1.82 20.07 -5.85
N ILE A 598 -1.01 20.48 -4.87
CA ILE A 598 -1.33 20.40 -3.45
C ILE A 598 -2.28 21.54 -3.06
N GLU A 599 -3.28 21.22 -2.23
CA GLU A 599 -4.18 22.19 -1.60
C GLU A 599 -4.10 22.03 -0.08
N VAL A 600 -3.88 23.17 0.59
CA VAL A 600 -3.77 23.24 2.06
C VAL A 600 -5.17 23.25 2.66
N ILE A 601 -5.49 22.24 3.46
CA ILE A 601 -6.78 22.11 4.17
C ILE A 601 -6.64 22.07 5.70
N ASP A 602 -5.40 22.00 6.20
CA ASP A 602 -5.07 22.10 7.61
C ASP A 602 -3.88 23.03 7.78
N SER A 603 -4.08 24.20 8.40
CA SER A 603 -3.03 25.19 8.58
C SER A 603 -1.82 24.71 9.38
N GLY A 604 -2.00 23.73 10.27
CA GLY A 604 -0.94 23.20 11.13
C GLY A 604 -0.02 22.18 10.45
N TRP A 605 -0.30 21.78 9.21
CA TRP A 605 0.35 20.66 8.53
C TRP A 605 1.88 20.71 8.57
N LEU A 606 2.46 21.88 8.30
CA LEU A 606 3.91 22.02 8.19
C LEU A 606 4.59 21.93 9.57
N LYS A 607 4.01 22.54 10.60
CA LYS A 607 4.49 22.41 11.99
C LYS A 607 4.48 20.95 12.43
N GLN A 608 3.46 20.18 12.05
CA GLN A 608 3.39 18.74 12.35
C GLN A 608 4.55 17.99 11.68
N MET A 609 4.78 18.20 10.38
CA MET A 609 5.88 17.55 9.67
C MET A 609 7.26 17.98 10.20
N VAL A 610 7.45 19.26 10.51
CA VAL A 610 8.69 19.79 11.08
C VAL A 610 8.98 19.14 12.44
N SER A 611 7.97 19.00 13.30
CA SER A 611 8.13 18.37 14.62
C SER A 611 8.66 16.94 14.50
N GLN A 612 8.26 16.22 13.44
CA GLN A 612 8.76 14.88 13.14
C GLN A 612 10.17 14.92 12.54
N ALA A 613 10.40 15.80 11.56
CA ALA A 613 11.67 15.90 10.83
C ALA A 613 12.84 16.35 11.72
N LEU A 614 12.57 17.02 12.85
CA LEU A 614 13.57 17.41 13.83
C LEU A 614 13.94 16.30 14.83
N ARG A 615 13.21 15.18 14.84
CA ARG A 615 13.51 14.07 15.74
C ARG A 615 14.81 13.36 15.33
N PRO A 616 15.62 12.91 16.31
CA PRO A 616 16.78 12.06 16.03
C PRO A 616 16.38 10.80 15.26
N GLY A 617 17.21 10.41 14.30
CA GLY A 617 16.99 9.19 13.48
C GLY A 617 15.92 9.31 12.38
N VAL A 618 15.14 10.39 12.31
CA VAL A 618 14.17 10.59 11.21
C VAL A 618 14.87 11.15 9.98
N GLY A 619 14.68 10.52 8.82
CA GLY A 619 15.29 10.90 7.55
C GLY A 619 14.36 11.64 6.60
N ALA A 620 13.10 11.19 6.45
CA ALA A 620 12.06 11.89 5.69
C ALA A 620 10.70 11.76 6.37
N VAL A 621 9.82 12.73 6.12
CA VAL A 621 8.46 12.79 6.64
C VAL A 621 7.47 12.99 5.49
N GLY A 622 6.47 12.13 5.39
CA GLY A 622 5.37 12.24 4.43
C GLY A 622 4.05 12.62 5.10
N ALA A 623 3.25 13.44 4.41
CA ALA A 623 1.90 13.83 4.83
C ALA A 623 0.85 12.79 4.44
N LYS A 624 -0.32 12.81 5.08
CA LYS A 624 -1.53 12.15 4.58
C LYS A 624 -2.10 12.98 3.44
N LEU A 625 -2.08 12.44 2.22
CA LEU A 625 -2.65 13.10 1.05
C LEU A 625 -4.01 12.49 0.71
N LEU A 626 -4.97 13.35 0.43
CA LEU A 626 -6.31 12.98 0.02
C LEU A 626 -6.55 13.32 -1.45
N TRP A 627 -7.39 12.52 -2.09
CA TRP A 627 -8.09 12.94 -3.29
C TRP A 627 -9.08 14.08 -2.96
N PRO A 628 -9.52 14.88 -3.96
CA PRO A 628 -10.52 15.94 -3.72
C PRO A 628 -11.82 15.42 -3.09
N ASN A 629 -12.19 14.17 -3.34
CA ASN A 629 -13.36 13.50 -2.74
C ASN A 629 -13.12 12.95 -1.32
N LYS A 630 -11.99 13.32 -0.67
CA LYS A 630 -11.60 12.93 0.69
C LYS A 630 -11.18 11.47 0.89
N MET A 631 -11.13 10.67 -0.18
CA MET A 631 -10.46 9.37 -0.15
C MET A 631 -8.97 9.54 0.08
N VAL A 632 -8.36 8.62 0.83
CA VAL A 632 -6.92 8.63 1.07
C VAL A 632 -6.19 8.24 -0.22
N GLN A 633 -5.27 9.10 -0.66
CA GLN A 633 -4.40 8.84 -1.81
C GLN A 633 -3.01 8.39 -1.35
N HIS A 634 -2.52 8.93 -0.25
CA HIS A 634 -1.23 8.57 0.31
C HIS A 634 -1.34 8.34 1.82
N GLY A 635 -1.57 7.08 2.18
CA GLY A 635 -1.45 6.58 3.55
C GLY A 635 -0.06 6.07 3.90
N GLY A 636 0.94 6.20 3.02
CA GLY A 636 2.22 5.48 3.03
C GLY A 636 2.48 4.81 1.67
N VAL A 637 3.69 4.29 1.46
CA VAL A 637 4.05 3.47 0.27
C VAL A 637 4.57 2.12 0.73
N VAL A 638 3.99 1.06 0.17
CA VAL A 638 4.43 -0.32 0.34
C VAL A 638 5.29 -0.73 -0.85
N VAL A 639 6.50 -1.23 -0.57
CA VAL A 639 7.42 -1.75 -1.58
C VAL A 639 7.19 -3.26 -1.75
N GLY A 640 7.14 -3.73 -2.99
CA GLY A 640 6.90 -5.13 -3.33
C GLY A 640 5.56 -5.40 -4.02
N ILE A 641 4.61 -4.45 -3.98
CA ILE A 641 3.30 -4.60 -4.66
C ILE A 641 3.52 -4.79 -6.16
N ASN A 642 3.12 -5.95 -6.70
CA ASN A 642 3.41 -6.39 -8.08
C ASN A 642 4.89 -6.25 -8.50
N GLY A 643 5.81 -6.46 -7.54
CA GLY A 643 7.24 -6.29 -7.72
C GLY A 643 7.71 -4.83 -7.87
N LEU A 644 6.87 -3.86 -7.56
CA LEU A 644 7.15 -2.42 -7.64
C LEU A 644 6.87 -1.75 -6.29
N ALA A 645 6.09 -0.68 -6.28
CA ALA A 645 5.64 0.02 -5.08
C ALA A 645 4.23 0.58 -5.32
N ALA A 646 3.41 0.64 -4.28
CA ALA A 646 2.08 1.21 -4.36
C ALA A 646 1.72 2.00 -3.10
N HIS A 647 0.85 2.99 -3.26
CA HIS A 647 0.29 3.73 -2.15
C HIS A 647 -0.69 2.86 -1.34
N SER A 648 -0.68 3.00 -0.02
CA SER A 648 -1.71 2.42 0.84
C SER A 648 -2.86 3.41 1.07
N GLY A 649 -4.09 2.90 1.17
CA GLY A 649 -5.26 3.69 1.60
C GLY A 649 -6.24 4.10 0.50
N ASN A 650 -6.00 3.77 -0.77
CA ASN A 650 -6.86 4.18 -1.90
C ASN A 650 -8.33 3.71 -1.81
N THR A 651 -8.65 2.80 -0.89
CA THR A 651 -10.00 2.30 -0.59
C THR A 651 -10.58 2.85 0.71
N LEU A 652 -9.89 3.78 1.38
CA LEU A 652 -10.27 4.34 2.68
C LEU A 652 -10.70 5.80 2.55
N ASP A 653 -11.76 6.18 3.26
CA ASP A 653 -12.04 7.59 3.57
C ASP A 653 -10.98 8.15 4.55
N GLN A 654 -10.83 9.48 4.58
CA GLN A 654 -9.93 10.16 5.51
C GLN A 654 -10.15 9.79 7.00
N ARG A 655 -11.38 9.46 7.41
CA ARG A 655 -11.71 9.15 8.82
C ARG A 655 -11.67 7.66 9.15
N ASP A 656 -11.63 6.79 8.16
CA ASP A 656 -11.58 5.35 8.41
C ASP A 656 -10.33 4.97 9.21
N ALA A 657 -10.46 4.04 10.15
CA ALA A 657 -9.33 3.52 10.91
C ALA A 657 -8.29 2.80 10.01
N GLY A 658 -8.77 2.12 8.98
CA GLY A 658 -7.97 1.22 8.16
C GLY A 658 -7.46 0.01 8.96
N TYR A 659 -6.49 -0.71 8.39
CA TYR A 659 -5.91 -1.90 9.02
C TYR A 659 -5.25 -1.55 10.37
N LEU A 660 -5.76 -2.14 11.46
CA LEU A 660 -5.27 -1.93 12.84
C LEU A 660 -5.18 -0.45 13.26
N GLY A 661 -6.04 0.41 12.73
CA GLY A 661 -6.00 1.85 13.01
C GLY A 661 -4.88 2.63 12.31
N MET A 662 -4.09 1.99 11.45
CA MET A 662 -2.88 2.59 10.85
C MET A 662 -3.15 3.82 9.99
N ASN A 663 -4.37 4.02 9.46
CA ASN A 663 -4.73 5.22 8.70
C ASN A 663 -4.85 6.49 9.58
N GLN A 664 -4.87 6.30 10.91
CA GLN A 664 -4.99 7.38 11.91
C GLN A 664 -3.74 7.53 12.78
N LEU A 665 -2.72 6.67 12.59
CA LEU A 665 -1.52 6.62 13.42
C LEU A 665 -0.27 7.04 12.66
N THR A 666 0.59 7.82 13.31
CA THR A 666 1.95 8.06 12.79
C THR A 666 2.77 6.78 12.91
N ARG A 667 3.47 6.41 11.84
CA ARG A 667 4.25 5.17 11.79
C ARG A 667 5.43 5.28 10.83
N ARG A 668 6.38 4.38 10.99
CA ARG A 668 7.47 4.20 10.03
C ARG A 668 6.96 3.52 8.76
N GLN A 669 7.57 3.87 7.65
CA GLN A 669 7.26 3.34 6.32
C GLN A 669 8.56 3.17 5.54
N SER A 670 8.58 2.23 4.59
CA SER A 670 9.72 2.08 3.67
C SER A 670 9.90 3.30 2.77
N ALA A 671 8.78 3.92 2.38
CA ALA A 671 8.79 5.12 1.57
C ALA A 671 7.56 6.01 1.81
N VAL A 672 7.74 7.29 1.49
CA VAL A 672 6.69 8.31 1.41
C VAL A 672 6.82 9.07 0.09
N THR A 673 5.74 9.67 -0.38
CA THR A 673 5.74 10.30 -1.71
C THR A 673 6.31 11.71 -1.70
N ALA A 674 7.03 12.08 -2.77
CA ALA A 674 7.50 13.45 -2.99
C ALA A 674 6.40 14.43 -3.44
N ALA A 675 5.13 14.01 -3.52
CA ALA A 675 4.04 14.96 -3.67
C ALA A 675 3.94 15.92 -2.46
N CYS A 676 4.29 15.44 -1.26
CA CYS A 676 4.60 16.28 -0.10
C CYS A 676 5.54 15.52 0.86
N LEU A 677 6.84 15.79 0.77
CA LEU A 677 7.91 15.16 1.54
C LEU A 677 8.80 16.21 2.18
N LEU A 678 9.02 16.14 3.50
CA LEU A 678 9.88 17.05 4.25
C LEU A 678 11.08 16.31 4.85
N LEU A 679 12.27 16.91 4.76
CA LEU A 679 13.49 16.37 5.36
C LEU A 679 14.51 17.44 5.72
N ARG A 680 15.52 17.07 6.53
CA ARG A 680 16.69 17.92 6.77
C ARG A 680 17.51 18.07 5.49
N LYS A 681 17.91 19.30 5.18
CA LYS A 681 18.77 19.60 4.02
C LYS A 681 20.07 18.79 4.06
N THR A 682 20.66 18.61 5.24
CA THR A 682 21.87 17.80 5.42
C THR A 682 21.70 16.35 4.96
N VAL A 683 20.52 15.74 5.13
CA VAL A 683 20.22 14.39 4.65
C VAL A 683 20.11 14.38 3.12
N PHE A 684 19.43 15.39 2.55
CA PHE A 684 19.31 15.55 1.10
C PHE A 684 20.69 15.69 0.43
N ASP A 685 21.54 16.56 0.98
CA ASP A 685 22.87 16.83 0.47
C ASP A 685 23.80 15.60 0.62
N THR A 686 23.73 14.89 1.75
CA THR A 686 24.53 13.67 2.00
C THR A 686 24.25 12.59 0.96
N LEU A 687 22.99 12.47 0.52
CA LEU A 687 22.57 11.50 -0.49
C LEU A 687 22.79 11.97 -1.93
N GLY A 688 23.25 13.21 -2.13
CA GLY A 688 23.35 13.82 -3.45
C GLY A 688 21.98 14.06 -4.12
N GLY A 689 20.91 14.17 -3.32
CA GLY A 689 19.54 14.36 -3.79
C GLY A 689 18.90 13.12 -4.45
N LEU A 690 17.93 13.38 -5.32
CA LEU A 690 17.19 12.38 -6.11
C LEU A 690 18.07 11.83 -7.25
N ASP A 691 17.91 10.55 -7.60
CA ASP A 691 18.66 9.94 -8.71
C ASP A 691 18.06 10.33 -10.06
N GLU A 692 18.54 11.45 -10.60
CA GLU A 692 18.04 12.03 -11.84
C GLU A 692 18.33 11.21 -13.11
N ARG A 693 19.18 10.19 -13.02
CA ARG A 693 19.54 9.33 -14.17
C ARG A 693 18.68 8.07 -14.19
N ALA A 694 18.59 7.39 -13.05
CA ALA A 694 17.83 6.15 -12.94
C ALA A 694 16.32 6.41 -12.85
N PHE A 695 15.93 7.45 -12.10
CA PHE A 695 14.55 7.76 -11.77
C PHE A 695 14.22 9.23 -12.05
N PRO A 696 14.25 9.68 -13.32
CA PRO A 696 13.93 11.05 -13.69
C PRO A 696 12.48 11.46 -13.41
N VAL A 697 11.52 10.53 -13.38
CA VAL A 697 10.09 10.82 -13.25
C VAL A 697 9.39 9.90 -12.25
N ALA A 698 9.53 8.58 -12.39
CA ALA A 698 8.84 7.62 -11.53
C ALA A 698 9.79 6.96 -10.52
N PHE A 699 9.26 6.55 -9.36
CA PHE A 699 10.00 5.90 -8.25
C PHE A 699 11.15 6.72 -7.65
N ASN A 700 11.27 8.01 -7.99
CA ASN A 700 12.34 8.88 -7.52
C ASN A 700 12.29 9.05 -5.99
N ASP A 701 11.08 9.17 -5.44
CA ASP A 701 10.79 9.31 -4.03
C ASP A 701 10.99 8.00 -3.27
N VAL A 702 10.53 6.88 -3.84
CA VAL A 702 10.73 5.54 -3.28
C VAL A 702 12.21 5.17 -3.23
N ASP A 703 12.97 5.35 -4.31
CA ASP A 703 14.43 5.13 -4.32
C ASP A 703 15.12 6.00 -3.27
N PHE A 704 14.73 7.26 -3.16
CA PHE A 704 15.31 8.20 -2.21
C PHE A 704 15.05 7.77 -0.76
N CYS A 705 13.82 7.39 -0.43
CA CYS A 705 13.46 6.87 0.89
C CYS A 705 14.24 5.59 1.26
N LEU A 706 14.40 4.66 0.31
CA LEU A 706 15.17 3.43 0.54
C LEU A 706 16.69 3.71 0.68
N ARG A 707 17.20 4.76 0.02
CA ARG A 707 18.57 5.24 0.27
C ARG A 707 18.73 5.92 1.63
N ILE A 708 17.72 6.65 2.10
CA ILE A 708 17.68 7.20 3.46
C ILE A 708 17.77 6.08 4.49
N GLU A 709 17.05 4.97 4.29
CA GLU A 709 17.13 3.80 5.20
C GLU A 709 18.50 3.14 5.21
N LYS A 710 19.18 3.10 4.06
CA LYS A 710 20.56 2.61 3.98
C LYS A 710 21.56 3.48 4.77
N LEU A 711 21.20 4.71 5.16
CA LEU A 711 21.99 5.54 6.07
C LEU A 711 21.66 5.28 7.56
N GLY A 712 20.79 4.33 7.88
CA GLY A 712 20.32 4.08 9.25
C GLY A 712 19.25 5.07 9.74
N LEU A 713 18.67 5.86 8.83
CA LEU A 713 17.59 6.79 9.14
C LEU A 713 16.22 6.15 8.83
N HIS A 714 15.15 6.66 9.44
CA HIS A 714 13.79 6.14 9.27
C HIS A 714 12.91 7.13 8.53
N ASN A 715 12.07 6.63 7.63
CA ASN A 715 11.02 7.45 7.02
C ASN A 715 9.73 7.34 7.84
N ILE A 716 9.09 8.48 8.08
CA ILE A 716 7.86 8.59 8.88
C ILE A 716 6.72 9.03 7.98
N TRP A 717 5.62 8.31 8.01
CA TRP A 717 4.34 8.82 7.52
C TRP A 717 3.51 9.31 8.72
N THR A 718 2.94 10.50 8.61
CA THR A 718 2.09 11.05 9.68
C THR A 718 0.66 11.30 9.20
N ALA A 719 -0.30 10.70 9.92
CA ALA A 719 -1.72 10.99 9.75
C ALA A 719 -2.11 12.42 10.16
N SER A 720 -1.19 13.16 10.78
CA SER A 720 -1.44 14.45 11.43
C SER A 720 -1.12 15.67 10.55
N ALA A 721 -0.57 15.47 9.35
CA ALA A 721 -0.42 16.51 8.35
C ALA A 721 -1.33 16.14 7.18
N LEU A 722 -2.42 16.88 6.99
CA LEU A 722 -3.49 16.54 6.06
C LEU A 722 -3.58 17.56 4.93
N LEU A 723 -3.45 17.10 3.68
CA LEU A 723 -3.50 17.93 2.47
C LEU A 723 -4.33 17.23 1.39
N ILE A 724 -4.86 17.99 0.44
CA ILE A 724 -5.39 17.42 -0.81
C ILE A 724 -4.30 17.43 -1.87
N HIS A 725 -4.24 16.39 -2.68
CA HIS A 725 -3.40 16.32 -3.87
C HIS A 725 -4.28 15.93 -5.07
N ALA A 726 -4.56 16.88 -5.96
CA ALA A 726 -5.52 16.73 -7.06
C ALA A 726 -4.95 15.97 -8.29
N GLU A 727 -4.10 14.97 -8.05
CA GLU A 727 -3.22 14.28 -9.01
C GLU A 727 -3.89 13.97 -10.37
N SER A 728 -3.12 14.00 -11.47
CA SER A 728 -3.56 13.80 -12.88
C SER A 728 -4.13 15.03 -13.59
N ALA A 729 -4.11 16.21 -12.95
CA ALA A 729 -4.50 17.45 -13.60
C ALA A 729 -3.37 18.08 -14.46
N SER A 730 -2.08 17.78 -14.19
CA SER A 730 -0.93 18.37 -14.91
C SER A 730 -0.14 17.40 -15.80
N ARG A 731 -0.01 16.11 -15.43
CA ARG A 731 0.97 15.18 -16.02
C ARG A 731 0.50 14.44 -17.29
N GLY A 732 -0.80 14.17 -17.42
CA GLY A 732 -1.31 13.21 -18.40
C GLY A 732 -0.77 11.78 -18.15
N LYS A 733 -1.24 10.79 -18.93
CA LYS A 733 -0.72 9.41 -18.86
C LYS A 733 0.61 9.31 -19.64
N ASP A 734 1.47 8.35 -19.28
CA ASP A 734 2.68 8.02 -20.04
C ASP A 734 2.31 7.27 -21.33
N VAL A 735 1.66 7.96 -22.27
CA VAL A 735 1.08 7.36 -23.49
C VAL A 735 1.94 7.55 -24.74
N SER A 736 2.92 8.48 -24.74
CA SER A 736 3.88 8.54 -25.87
C SER A 736 4.88 7.38 -25.81
N PRO A 737 5.35 6.86 -26.95
CA PRO A 737 6.32 5.77 -26.97
C PRO A 737 7.57 6.05 -26.14
N GLU A 738 8.08 7.30 -26.12
CA GLU A 738 9.24 7.63 -25.29
C GLU A 738 8.92 7.61 -23.79
N LYS A 739 7.73 8.08 -23.39
CA LYS A 739 7.29 8.04 -21.99
C LYS A 739 7.02 6.62 -21.51
N MET A 740 6.43 5.77 -22.35
CA MET A 740 6.24 4.34 -22.06
C MET A 740 7.59 3.63 -21.92
N ALA A 741 8.50 3.83 -22.87
CA ALA A 741 9.84 3.25 -22.82
C ALA A 741 10.64 3.72 -21.59
N ARG A 742 10.50 5.01 -21.22
CA ARG A 742 11.07 5.54 -19.96
C ARG A 742 10.46 4.84 -18.75
N ALA A 743 9.13 4.78 -18.64
CA ALA A 743 8.44 4.17 -17.52
C ALA A 743 8.79 2.67 -17.37
N GLN A 744 8.85 1.93 -18.48
CA GLN A 744 9.31 0.53 -18.48
C GLN A 744 10.77 0.41 -18.01
N ARG A 745 11.66 1.30 -18.47
CA ARG A 745 13.05 1.33 -18.01
C ARG A 745 13.15 1.64 -16.52
N GLU A 746 12.42 2.64 -16.02
CA GLU A 746 12.38 3.00 -14.59
C GLU A 746 11.86 1.82 -13.75
N GLN A 747 10.81 1.12 -14.19
CA GLN A 747 10.30 -0.09 -13.54
C GLN A 747 11.34 -1.22 -13.50
N GLN A 748 12.04 -1.48 -14.60
CA GLN A 748 13.09 -2.50 -14.67
C GLN A 748 14.28 -2.15 -13.76
N LEU A 749 14.70 -0.88 -13.76
CA LEU A 749 15.77 -0.40 -12.87
C LEU A 749 15.35 -0.49 -11.41
N PHE A 750 14.11 -0.12 -11.08
CA PHE A 750 13.59 -0.23 -9.72
C PHE A 750 13.58 -1.68 -9.24
N ARG A 751 13.07 -2.61 -10.06
CA ARG A 751 13.08 -4.05 -9.77
C ARG A 751 14.49 -4.57 -9.53
N GLY A 752 15.41 -4.26 -10.45
CA GLY A 752 16.80 -4.70 -10.36
C GLY A 752 17.56 -4.12 -9.15
N ARG A 753 17.28 -2.87 -8.79
CA ARG A 753 17.97 -2.17 -7.69
C ARG A 753 17.38 -2.49 -6.31
N TRP A 754 16.07 -2.68 -6.23
CA TRP A 754 15.34 -2.76 -4.97
C TRP A 754 14.53 -4.05 -4.86
N SER A 755 13.47 -4.23 -5.67
CA SER A 755 12.48 -5.29 -5.45
C SER A 755 13.05 -6.71 -5.38
N ASN A 756 14.10 -7.01 -6.14
CA ASN A 756 14.70 -8.35 -6.15
C ASN A 756 15.40 -8.74 -4.83
N PHE A 757 15.77 -7.75 -4.01
CA PHE A 757 16.60 -7.95 -2.82
C PHE A 757 16.04 -7.29 -1.55
N TYR A 758 14.98 -6.49 -1.69
CA TYR A 758 14.34 -5.75 -0.61
C TYR A 758 12.96 -6.32 -0.31
N THR A 759 12.74 -6.70 0.94
CA THR A 759 11.39 -6.98 1.45
C THR A 759 11.04 -5.90 2.45
N ASP A 760 9.91 -5.25 2.23
CA ASP A 760 9.43 -4.15 3.05
C ASP A 760 9.24 -4.59 4.51
N PRO A 761 10.08 -4.12 5.46
CA PRO A 761 10.01 -4.53 6.87
C PRO A 761 8.73 -4.00 7.55
N TYR A 762 8.15 -2.92 7.02
CA TYR A 762 6.95 -2.28 7.56
C TYR A 762 5.65 -2.82 6.94
N TYR A 763 5.76 -3.81 6.07
CA TYR A 763 4.63 -4.59 5.55
C TYR A 763 4.79 -6.07 5.93
N HIS A 764 3.70 -6.73 6.32
CA HIS A 764 3.74 -8.13 6.75
C HIS A 764 3.75 -9.07 5.53
N PRO A 765 4.61 -10.11 5.47
CA PRO A 765 4.79 -10.95 4.27
C PRO A 765 3.62 -11.88 3.94
N ALA A 766 2.67 -12.03 4.86
CA ALA A 766 1.39 -12.70 4.61
C ALA A 766 0.27 -11.78 4.10
N LEU A 767 0.52 -10.47 3.98
CA LEU A 767 -0.46 -9.54 3.41
C LEU A 767 -0.34 -9.50 1.89
N SER A 768 -1.46 -9.25 1.22
CA SER A 768 -1.53 -9.18 -0.24
C SER A 768 -0.47 -8.24 -0.84
N LEU A 769 0.25 -8.72 -1.85
CA LEU A 769 1.12 -7.91 -2.70
C LEU A 769 0.49 -7.64 -4.09
N ASP A 770 -0.80 -7.92 -4.20
CA ASP A 770 -1.55 -7.71 -5.42
C ASP A 770 -2.01 -6.25 -5.55
N TYR A 771 -1.86 -5.71 -6.76
CA TYR A 771 -2.24 -4.33 -7.06
C TYR A 771 -3.75 -4.13 -6.95
N LEU A 772 -4.58 -5.15 -7.24
CA LEU A 772 -6.03 -4.99 -7.25
C LEU A 772 -6.66 -4.94 -5.86
N SER A 773 -6.28 -5.87 -4.99
CA SER A 773 -6.68 -5.80 -3.58
C SER A 773 -5.97 -4.64 -2.87
N GLY A 774 -4.79 -4.25 -3.37
CA GLY A 774 -3.98 -3.20 -2.79
C GLY A 774 -3.41 -3.59 -1.42
N PRO A 775 -2.59 -2.71 -0.82
CA PRO A 775 -2.10 -2.92 0.53
C PRO A 775 -3.24 -3.14 1.53
N TYR A 776 -3.11 -4.19 2.36
CA TYR A 776 -4.08 -4.59 3.38
C TYR A 776 -5.45 -5.09 2.88
N GLY A 777 -5.62 -5.26 1.56
CA GLY A 777 -6.88 -5.77 0.99
C GLY A 777 -7.17 -7.23 1.31
N GLY A 778 -6.16 -8.03 1.67
CA GLY A 778 -6.31 -9.44 1.99
C GLY A 778 -4.98 -10.11 2.33
N LEU A 779 -4.97 -11.43 2.26
CA LEU A 779 -3.81 -12.29 2.53
C LEU A 779 -3.13 -12.67 1.22
N SER A 780 -1.80 -12.76 1.22
CA SER A 780 -1.02 -13.28 0.09
C SER A 780 -1.22 -14.79 -0.05
N LEU A 781 -1.30 -15.31 -1.28
CA LEU A 781 -1.53 -16.72 -1.55
C LEU A 781 -0.65 -17.21 -2.73
N PRO A 782 0.37 -18.07 -2.51
CA PRO A 782 0.93 -18.40 -1.21
C PRO A 782 1.63 -17.17 -0.59
N PRO A 783 1.81 -17.14 0.73
CA PRO A 783 2.66 -16.14 1.36
C PRO A 783 4.13 -16.26 1.00
N GLU A 784 4.87 -15.15 1.09
CA GLU A 784 6.31 -15.17 0.86
C GLU A 784 7.00 -16.15 1.81
N SER A 785 8.01 -16.89 1.32
CA SER A 785 8.78 -17.87 2.12
C SER A 785 9.38 -17.28 3.41
N LYS A 786 9.54 -15.95 3.48
CA LYS A 786 10.00 -15.19 4.65
C LYS A 786 9.07 -15.26 5.85
N ILE A 787 7.85 -15.81 5.71
CA ILE A 787 6.99 -16.11 6.87
C ILE A 787 7.69 -17.08 7.86
N CYS A 788 8.62 -17.91 7.39
CA CYS A 788 9.32 -18.90 8.22
C CYS A 788 10.54 -18.35 8.98
N THR A 789 10.95 -17.11 8.70
CA THR A 789 12.20 -16.53 9.21
C THR A 789 11.93 -15.33 10.08
N SER A 790 12.71 -15.17 11.15
CA SER A 790 12.65 -13.97 11.98
C SER A 790 13.07 -12.74 11.16
N ARG A 791 12.34 -11.65 11.36
CA ARG A 791 12.57 -10.35 10.75
C ARG A 791 13.00 -9.39 11.85
N LYS A 792 13.93 -8.52 11.55
CA LYS A 792 14.32 -7.42 12.44
C LYS A 792 14.04 -6.13 11.69
N ALA A 793 13.68 -5.07 12.41
CA ALA A 793 13.78 -3.75 11.82
C ALA A 793 15.19 -3.59 11.25
N PRO A 794 15.39 -2.92 10.10
CA PRO A 794 16.71 -2.74 9.53
C PRO A 794 17.65 -2.18 10.61
N ALA A 795 18.47 -3.07 11.17
CA ALA A 795 19.49 -2.71 12.12
C ALA A 795 20.60 -2.15 11.23
N ASP A 796 20.73 -0.81 11.20
CA ASP A 796 21.77 -0.06 10.49
C ASP A 796 22.53 -0.94 9.51
N TYR A 797 21.96 -1.19 8.31
CA TYR A 797 22.42 -2.21 7.35
C TYR A 797 23.95 -2.37 7.44
N GLN A 798 24.42 -3.43 8.11
CA GLN A 798 25.82 -3.56 8.58
C GLN A 798 26.87 -3.71 7.46
N ASP A 799 26.49 -3.51 6.20
CA ASP A 799 27.40 -3.46 5.06
C ASP A 799 27.75 -2.04 4.59
N ALA A 800 27.27 -0.99 5.28
CA ALA A 800 27.79 0.36 5.07
C ALA A 800 29.12 0.53 5.82
N ARG A 801 30.25 0.55 5.10
CA ARG A 801 31.54 0.97 5.66
C ARG A 801 31.34 2.33 6.36
N PRO A 802 31.77 2.49 7.62
CA PRO A 802 31.55 3.74 8.35
C PRO A 802 32.25 4.90 7.65
N ILE A 803 31.46 5.90 7.22
CA ILE A 803 32.00 7.23 6.96
C ILE A 803 32.24 7.83 8.34
N THR A 804 33.52 7.97 8.68
CA THR A 804 33.98 8.45 9.98
C THR A 804 33.33 9.77 10.37
N SER A 805 32.82 9.81 11.59
CA SER A 805 32.30 10.97 12.31
C SER A 805 33.38 12.03 12.51
N ALA A 806 33.51 12.92 11.53
CA ALA A 806 34.10 14.23 11.75
C ALA A 806 33.30 15.24 10.92
N SER A 807 32.55 16.09 11.61
CA SER A 807 31.69 17.20 11.12
C SER A 807 30.21 16.83 10.93
N ILE A 808 29.47 16.77 12.04
CA ILE A 808 28.05 17.17 12.12
C ILE A 808 27.99 18.37 13.07
#